data_AF-A0A3R8IRA6-F1
#
_entry.id   AF-A0A3R8IRA6-F1
#
_cell.length_a   1.000
_cell.length_b   1.000
_cell.length_c   1.000
_cell.angle_alpha   90.00
_cell.angle_beta   90.00
_cell.angle_gamma   90.00
#
_symmetry.space_group_name_H-M   'P 1'
#
loop_
_entity.id
_entity.type
_entity.pdbx_description
1 polymer ?
#
loop_
_entity_poly.entity_id
_entity_poly.type
_entity_poly.pdbx_seq_one_letter_code
_entity_poly.pdbx_strand_id
1 'polypeptide(L)'
;MWIPMNCAPACARKALTCRRKRSLMTDRNFLPPAKANLVFATRRNPSPQETIIFPCCLGCGIGGGCGMLVLSIRMKSLFTFIPSAIGLALLSMPGLASADFPKPEPEKFMAEFKIFQRDGGVFRTPREDWASARRRTEEKPAWRTWLEARRAETDTWMLRHCDRVEWRCGKNSRFVSPRDGSDLVWTDEMPGEQTQTLKSKTGHEVEVTPEIQAAWIYHFRRKHMDMMTQAARLFRLTGEERYAQWAAGQLDFYADNYEQWPAVQLSADNWARLSSHGLNDAQFLGKLAETARLLFDWAGEARRHAWFEKLFKPEVELLDRSFQNIHNIAVWHRAAQAQVGLLYGDEDIWKRQMDGPWGLREQFRKGVTGDYLWYEQSLSYNAFIIRAMMPLLVFAGLTEKKDQLAQEAAIVQNMSLAPLRMAFPDGTLPNPSDVTGSPPRASNMLARFVARVLPTTISNEKSDTSLNWENLVDPPKPKGGNIRGTLPGAASLNLESTRFAIIKKGHWQVFFHYGQLTSAHAQSEALNWSANYNGVNISSDPGTVGYGSPFHSEYYTQGLCHNVPLVNGRGQKPPQPGKLLRFDAERGEVSAAQSKYRPNVSARRTLRIEGDALVDEATVAITEARQTAQLGLALHFQGKTHLPQSFLPVDDFAKGRTAAFKYWKDVRAASFRDNAEIDVTFPGGLVMRVRFSVPGEFTLYQGRSPGRPSQSRFSFYLETSGRETVFTTRLTPVRATTTTTTGVARSFIVIAAAGEGEETSRVPVIMLRSGWGTANIGDIAHTPGLLSLLEHHIPEAKLILWGVKMDRGVGEKLRRQFPNVKFVSGKINAERYPDTPELAEAFEEADLLLHGSAPNIHVTGDFLAWRKRTGKPYGYYGVTLDYKTLFAQFMKRQPPAPEIVDLINHSAFLFFRDSVSMNEARKDGIRAPNMRFVPDAAFGARQYDTGKADAWMRTHGLEPGKFICVIARTRFAPYWSIHNRQPEAGTEQDRADYNAHHMPSDYGKIREAIILWIRKTGLKVALVPEMVFEMELHKKEILDHMPEDVRPFIVWREDYWMPDEAAAVYKRAIALMSMECHSPIIATATGTPSLYLTTPTETYKKNMWPDIGLGDWMLELDEQDGPSLADALLRLTEYPDAARKKLWQAMNSVKRQQRDSMEIVRRTVFEQVRKKSPQNLEPL
;
A
#
# COMPACT_ATOMS: atom_id res chain seq x y z
N MET A 1 1.37 -37.20 -46.39
CA MET A 1 0.50 -36.72 -47.50
C MET A 1 0.84 -35.25 -47.72
N TRP A 2 1.08 -34.74 -48.92
CA TRP A 2 1.27 -35.36 -50.24
C TRP A 2 2.48 -34.71 -50.95
N ILE A 3 3.00 -35.36 -52.00
CA ILE A 3 4.27 -35.12 -52.74
C ILE A 3 3.85 -34.75 -54.20
N PRO A 4 4.56 -33.94 -55.06
CA PRO A 4 5.91 -34.17 -55.66
C PRO A 4 6.90 -32.95 -55.66
N MET A 5 8.24 -33.13 -55.57
CA MET A 5 9.29 -33.59 -56.56
C MET A 5 9.70 -32.51 -57.59
N ASN A 6 10.95 -32.01 -57.61
CA ASN A 6 12.27 -32.61 -57.96
C ASN A 6 12.57 -32.67 -59.48
N CYS A 7 13.64 -32.00 -59.92
CA CYS A 7 14.83 -32.63 -60.54
C CYS A 7 15.96 -31.63 -60.84
N ALA A 8 17.19 -32.14 -61.05
CA ALA A 8 18.41 -31.39 -61.42
C ALA A 8 18.71 -31.57 -62.94
N PRO A 9 19.89 -31.21 -63.55
CA PRO A 9 21.27 -31.54 -63.13
C PRO A 9 22.31 -30.38 -63.33
N ALA A 10 23.62 -30.71 -63.34
CA ALA A 10 24.74 -29.76 -63.25
C ALA A 10 25.74 -29.81 -64.43
N CYS A 11 26.52 -28.72 -64.62
CA CYS A 11 27.80 -28.63 -65.36
C CYS A 11 28.41 -27.20 -65.18
N ALA A 12 29.71 -26.89 -65.37
CA ALA A 12 30.96 -27.66 -65.21
C ALA A 12 32.21 -26.74 -65.28
N ARG A 13 33.26 -27.08 -64.50
CA ARG A 13 34.72 -26.82 -64.71
C ARG A 13 35.23 -25.47 -65.27
N LYS A 14 35.99 -24.72 -64.43
CA LYS A 14 37.44 -24.41 -64.57
C LYS A 14 37.85 -23.58 -63.33
N ALA A 15 38.82 -23.94 -62.47
CA ALA A 15 40.19 -24.46 -62.62
C ALA A 15 41.25 -23.37 -62.90
N LEU A 16 41.94 -22.94 -61.84
CA LEU A 16 43.39 -22.97 -61.77
C LEU A 16 43.86 -23.16 -60.32
N THR A 17 45.13 -23.48 -60.11
CA THR A 17 45.70 -23.81 -58.79
C THR A 17 47.07 -23.17 -58.59
N CYS A 18 47.45 -22.88 -57.34
CA CYS A 18 48.84 -22.99 -56.93
C CYS A 18 48.97 -23.50 -55.48
N ARG A 19 50.19 -23.91 -55.09
CA ARG A 19 50.50 -24.64 -53.84
C ARG A 19 51.00 -23.65 -52.76
N ARG A 20 50.72 -23.79 -51.45
CA ARG A 20 50.73 -24.94 -50.50
C ARG A 20 52.16 -25.37 -50.10
N LYS A 21 52.60 -25.01 -48.89
CA LYS A 21 53.50 -25.75 -47.94
C LYS A 21 53.85 -24.84 -46.73
N ARG A 22 54.30 -25.32 -45.54
CA ARG A 22 53.95 -26.48 -44.67
C ARG A 22 54.86 -26.47 -43.41
N SER A 23 54.31 -26.61 -42.19
CA SER A 23 54.91 -27.14 -40.92
C SER A 23 53.92 -26.78 -39.78
N LEU A 24 53.52 -27.56 -38.77
CA LEU A 24 54.17 -28.57 -37.90
C LEU A 24 55.18 -27.96 -36.90
N MET A 25 55.14 -28.20 -35.57
CA MET A 25 54.12 -28.82 -34.69
C MET A 25 54.43 -28.56 -33.18
N THR A 26 53.62 -29.11 -32.27
CA THR A 26 53.94 -29.53 -30.85
C THR A 26 54.30 -28.53 -29.73
N ASP A 27 53.39 -28.46 -28.73
CA ASP A 27 53.57 -28.66 -27.26
C ASP A 27 54.36 -27.72 -26.30
N ARG A 28 53.60 -27.25 -25.28
CA ARG A 28 53.82 -27.32 -23.80
C ARG A 28 54.75 -26.36 -23.00
N ASN A 29 54.08 -25.73 -22.02
CA ASN A 29 54.40 -25.64 -20.57
C ASN A 29 55.36 -24.55 -19.97
N PHE A 30 54.75 -23.72 -19.10
CA PHE A 30 55.17 -23.30 -17.74
C PHE A 30 56.59 -22.73 -17.44
N LEU A 31 56.63 -21.43 -17.06
CA LEU A 31 57.13 -20.81 -15.78
C LEU A 31 58.50 -21.22 -15.14
N PRO A 32 59.12 -20.44 -14.20
CA PRO A 32 58.97 -19.02 -13.74
C PRO A 32 60.38 -18.31 -13.74
N PRO A 33 60.92 -17.54 -12.73
CA PRO A 33 60.40 -16.64 -11.66
C PRO A 33 61.16 -15.26 -11.44
N ALA A 34 60.54 -14.33 -10.65
CA ALA A 34 61.17 -13.42 -9.61
C ALA A 34 62.25 -12.34 -10.01
N LYS A 35 62.57 -11.24 -9.26
CA LYS A 35 62.02 -10.51 -8.05
C LYS A 35 62.70 -9.12 -7.85
N ALA A 36 62.00 -8.15 -7.22
CA ALA A 36 62.53 -6.99 -6.40
C ALA A 36 63.36 -5.89 -7.14
N ASN A 37 63.59 -4.62 -6.72
CA ASN A 37 63.43 -3.73 -5.51
C ASN A 37 63.45 -2.22 -5.99
N LEU A 38 63.38 -1.09 -5.24
CA LEU A 38 62.73 -0.58 -4.00
C LEU A 38 63.11 0.95 -3.81
N VAL A 39 62.80 1.62 -2.67
CA VAL A 39 63.41 2.88 -2.09
C VAL A 39 62.82 4.29 -2.42
N PHE A 40 62.11 4.90 -1.43
CA PHE A 40 62.13 6.29 -0.84
C PHE A 40 62.33 7.61 -1.69
N ALA A 41 61.95 8.86 -1.30
CA ALA A 41 61.40 9.44 -0.05
C ALA A 41 60.80 10.91 -0.13
N THR A 42 59.94 11.27 0.85
CA THR A 42 59.75 12.58 1.58
C THR A 42 59.18 13.92 1.01
N ARG A 43 58.14 14.42 1.74
CA ARG A 43 57.89 15.78 2.36
C ARG A 43 57.36 17.04 1.58
N ARG A 44 56.15 17.48 2.02
CA ARG A 44 55.63 18.84 2.42
C ARG A 44 55.57 20.07 1.45
N ASN A 45 54.36 20.69 1.43
CA ASN A 45 53.92 22.12 1.30
C ASN A 45 54.96 23.28 1.26
N PRO A 46 54.65 24.47 0.65
CA PRO A 46 53.37 25.23 0.82
C PRO A 46 52.83 26.03 -0.41
N SER A 47 51.78 26.86 -0.18
CA SER A 47 51.16 27.87 -1.09
C SER A 47 51.68 29.31 -0.81
N PRO A 48 51.49 30.33 -1.69
CA PRO A 48 50.33 31.26 -1.59
C PRO A 48 49.88 32.09 -2.86
N GLN A 49 48.73 32.81 -2.76
CA GLN A 49 48.41 34.19 -3.31
C GLN A 49 48.35 34.51 -4.85
N GLU A 50 47.60 35.50 -5.41
CA GLU A 50 46.40 36.32 -5.00
C GLU A 50 45.76 37.17 -6.16
N THR A 51 44.51 37.70 -5.99
CA THR A 51 43.79 38.77 -6.77
C THR A 51 43.20 38.44 -8.19
N ILE A 52 42.42 39.26 -8.96
CA ILE A 52 42.04 40.71 -8.89
C ILE A 52 40.56 41.09 -9.35
N ILE A 53 40.34 42.13 -10.19
CA ILE A 53 39.13 43.00 -10.36
C ILE A 53 38.52 43.06 -11.81
N PHE A 54 37.24 43.48 -11.95
CA PHE A 54 36.62 44.04 -13.20
C PHE A 54 35.45 45.06 -12.93
N PRO A 55 35.24 46.15 -13.74
CA PRO A 55 34.10 47.09 -13.56
C PRO A 55 33.33 47.65 -14.83
N CYS A 56 32.01 47.89 -14.68
CA CYS A 56 31.06 48.81 -15.42
C CYS A 56 30.84 48.72 -16.97
N CYS A 57 29.85 49.35 -17.67
CA CYS A 57 28.70 50.28 -17.37
C CYS A 57 27.73 50.46 -18.60
N LEU A 58 26.42 50.79 -18.40
CA LEU A 58 25.42 51.48 -19.32
C LEU A 58 25.02 50.84 -20.71
N GLY A 59 23.90 51.14 -21.42
CA GLY A 59 22.61 51.85 -21.14
C GLY A 59 21.71 52.20 -22.40
N CYS A 60 20.35 52.12 -22.30
CA CYS A 60 19.26 52.63 -23.22
C CYS A 60 19.16 52.16 -24.73
N GLY A 61 18.04 52.25 -25.50
CA GLY A 61 16.59 52.48 -25.25
C GLY A 61 15.72 52.91 -26.50
N ILE A 62 14.42 52.52 -26.59
CA ILE A 62 13.30 53.06 -27.46
C ILE A 62 13.40 52.78 -29.01
N GLY A 63 12.35 52.61 -29.87
CA GLY A 63 10.87 52.45 -29.77
C GLY A 63 10.08 52.71 -31.10
N GLY A 64 8.83 52.21 -31.27
CA GLY A 64 7.89 52.47 -32.42
C GLY A 64 7.99 51.50 -33.63
N GLY A 65 7.01 51.31 -34.55
CA GLY A 65 5.63 51.84 -34.76
C GLY A 65 4.84 51.09 -35.88
N CYS A 66 3.53 51.37 -36.09
CA CYS A 66 2.56 50.56 -36.89
C CYS A 66 2.52 50.76 -38.43
N GLY A 67 1.86 49.84 -39.20
CA GLY A 67 1.33 50.14 -40.56
C GLY A 67 0.78 48.99 -41.46
N MET A 68 -0.55 48.73 -41.41
CA MET A 68 -1.52 48.23 -42.45
C MET A 68 -1.13 47.19 -43.55
N LEU A 69 -1.86 46.06 -43.74
CA LEU A 69 -3.10 45.81 -44.56
C LEU A 69 -2.87 45.86 -46.11
N VAL A 70 -3.46 45.01 -46.98
CA VAL A 70 -4.86 44.51 -47.14
C VAL A 70 -4.96 43.04 -47.66
N LEU A 71 -6.18 42.46 -47.55
CA LEU A 71 -6.76 41.16 -47.98
C LEU A 71 -6.43 40.67 -49.44
N SER A 72 -6.72 39.43 -49.90
CA SER A 72 -7.86 38.53 -49.59
C SER A 72 -7.77 37.04 -50.03
N ILE A 73 -8.25 36.10 -49.17
CA ILE A 73 -9.09 34.89 -49.46
C ILE A 73 -8.60 33.86 -50.53
N ARG A 74 -8.50 32.52 -50.32
CA ARG A 74 -9.48 31.56 -49.72
C ARG A 74 -8.85 30.23 -49.20
N MET A 75 -9.52 29.61 -48.22
CA MET A 75 -9.42 28.25 -47.61
C MET A 75 -8.70 27.12 -48.42
N LYS A 76 -7.96 26.15 -47.82
CA LYS A 76 -8.37 25.23 -46.72
C LYS A 76 -7.21 24.61 -45.89
N SER A 77 -7.42 24.54 -44.57
CA SER A 77 -7.00 23.52 -43.57
C SER A 77 -5.80 22.56 -43.83
N LEU A 78 -4.70 22.74 -43.08
CA LEU A 78 -4.36 21.93 -41.89
C LEU A 78 -3.23 22.65 -41.09
N PHE A 79 -3.30 22.67 -39.76
CA PHE A 79 -2.29 23.34 -38.91
C PHE A 79 -1.55 22.34 -38.01
N THR A 80 -0.22 22.30 -38.13
CA THR A 80 0.69 21.87 -37.08
C THR A 80 1.46 23.09 -36.58
N PHE A 81 1.51 23.29 -35.25
CA PHE A 81 2.10 24.48 -34.65
C PHE A 81 3.56 24.23 -34.23
N ILE A 82 4.47 25.06 -34.71
CA ILE A 82 5.84 25.19 -34.19
C ILE A 82 5.87 26.42 -33.27
N PRO A 83 6.22 26.28 -31.98
CA PRO A 83 6.62 27.41 -31.14
C PRO A 83 8.12 27.67 -31.33
N SER A 84 8.48 28.87 -31.80
CA SER A 84 9.86 29.25 -32.09
C SER A 84 10.74 29.36 -30.84
N ALA A 85 12.04 29.11 -31.00
CA ALA A 85 13.03 29.41 -29.98
C ALA A 85 13.29 30.94 -29.90
N ILE A 86 13.11 31.52 -28.72
CA ILE A 86 13.73 32.75 -28.20
C ILE A 86 13.66 32.62 -26.66
N GLY A 87 14.77 32.91 -25.97
CA GLY A 87 14.87 32.72 -24.50
C GLY A 87 16.05 31.89 -24.01
N LEU A 88 17.15 31.82 -24.78
CA LEU A 88 18.43 31.32 -24.27
C LEU A 88 19.21 32.46 -23.56
N ALA A 89 20.07 32.10 -22.61
CA ALA A 89 20.96 32.97 -21.85
C ALA A 89 20.29 34.06 -20.98
N LEU A 90 19.97 33.70 -19.72
CA LEU A 90 20.50 34.36 -18.52
C LEU A 90 20.11 33.59 -17.24
N LEU A 91 20.87 33.82 -16.14
CA LEU A 91 20.78 33.15 -14.82
C LEU A 91 21.52 31.81 -14.65
N SER A 92 22.73 31.72 -15.21
CA SER A 92 23.85 31.07 -14.51
C SER A 92 24.25 31.90 -13.27
N MET A 93 23.33 32.00 -12.29
CA MET A 93 23.66 32.51 -10.96
C MET A 93 24.67 31.55 -10.30
N PRO A 94 25.61 32.03 -9.48
CA PRO A 94 26.35 31.15 -8.59
C PRO A 94 25.34 30.56 -7.59
N GLY A 95 24.94 29.30 -7.83
CA GLY A 95 24.39 28.48 -6.75
C GLY A 95 25.39 28.50 -5.59
N LEU A 96 24.89 28.56 -4.35
CA LEU A 96 25.75 28.69 -3.16
C LEU A 96 26.90 27.70 -3.27
N ALA A 97 28.14 28.17 -3.03
CA ALA A 97 29.33 27.33 -2.99
C ALA A 97 29.00 26.07 -2.18
N SER A 98 28.93 24.94 -2.89
CA SER A 98 28.08 23.81 -2.49
C SER A 98 28.42 23.38 -1.07
N ALA A 99 27.44 23.54 -0.17
CA ALA A 99 27.68 23.53 1.26
C ALA A 99 28.27 22.19 1.69
N ASP A 100 29.52 22.21 2.15
CA ASP A 100 30.16 21.05 2.72
C ASP A 100 29.36 20.59 3.95
N PHE A 101 28.89 19.33 3.90
CA PHE A 101 28.17 18.71 5.01
C PHE A 101 29.14 17.82 5.79
N PRO A 102 29.79 18.32 6.86
CA PRO A 102 30.78 17.54 7.60
C PRO A 102 30.12 16.32 8.25
N LYS A 103 30.74 15.16 8.04
CA LYS A 103 30.33 13.87 8.60
C LYS A 103 31.57 13.24 9.29
N PRO A 104 32.05 13.81 10.41
CA PRO A 104 33.39 13.55 10.93
C PRO A 104 33.55 12.16 11.57
N GLU A 105 32.48 11.62 12.17
CA GLU A 105 32.48 10.31 12.84
C GLU A 105 31.17 9.56 12.53
N PRO A 106 30.95 9.13 11.27
CA PRO A 106 29.66 8.57 10.83
C PRO A 106 29.31 7.27 11.58
N GLU A 107 30.29 6.54 12.12
CA GLU A 107 30.11 5.36 12.95
C GLU A 107 29.31 5.67 14.22
N LYS A 108 29.54 6.84 14.86
CA LYS A 108 28.94 7.20 16.15
C LYS A 108 27.47 7.63 16.07
N PHE A 109 27.01 8.14 14.93
CA PHE A 109 25.61 8.55 14.77
C PHE A 109 24.67 7.35 14.93
N MET A 110 23.72 7.42 15.87
CA MET A 110 22.78 6.33 16.17
C MET A 110 23.47 4.97 16.44
N ALA A 111 24.63 4.98 17.12
CA ALA A 111 25.44 3.79 17.39
C ALA A 111 24.69 2.69 18.16
N GLU A 112 23.73 3.07 19.02
CA GLU A 112 22.82 2.17 19.74
C GLU A 112 21.96 1.29 18.83
N PHE A 113 21.79 1.68 17.56
CA PHE A 113 21.06 0.92 16.56
C PHE A 113 21.95 0.10 15.61
N LYS A 114 23.27 0.14 15.77
CA LYS A 114 24.23 -0.49 14.85
C LYS A 114 24.75 -1.84 15.36
N ILE A 115 25.21 -2.68 14.43
CA ILE A 115 25.93 -3.91 14.75
C ILE A 115 27.36 -3.79 14.21
N PHE A 116 28.26 -3.40 15.11
CA PHE A 116 29.69 -3.32 14.83
C PHE A 116 30.31 -4.71 14.60
N GLN A 117 31.35 -4.74 13.77
CA GLN A 117 32.12 -5.93 13.39
C GLN A 117 33.39 -6.04 14.25
N ARG A 118 34.19 -7.10 14.06
CA ARG A 118 35.42 -7.35 14.86
C ARG A 118 36.53 -6.33 14.63
N ASP A 119 36.50 -5.62 13.51
CA ASP A 119 37.41 -4.53 13.14
C ASP A 119 36.98 -3.17 13.72
N GLY A 120 35.86 -3.12 14.48
CA GLY A 120 35.27 -1.88 14.99
C GLY A 120 34.43 -1.10 13.98
N GLY A 121 34.44 -1.49 12.70
CA GLY A 121 33.62 -0.89 11.65
C GLY A 121 32.18 -1.41 11.64
N VAL A 122 31.34 -0.81 10.79
CA VAL A 122 29.93 -1.23 10.60
C VAL A 122 29.74 -2.18 9.40
N PHE A 123 30.72 -2.25 8.51
CA PHE A 123 30.64 -2.95 7.23
C PHE A 123 30.93 -4.45 7.40
N ARG A 124 29.87 -5.25 7.51
CA ARG A 124 29.88 -6.71 7.51
C ARG A 124 30.35 -7.23 6.15
N THR A 125 31.38 -8.07 6.14
CA THR A 125 31.75 -8.85 4.95
C THR A 125 30.60 -9.81 4.59
N PRO A 126 29.99 -9.69 3.40
CA PRO A 126 28.95 -10.60 2.93
C PRO A 126 29.55 -11.96 2.54
N ARG A 127 28.71 -12.95 2.26
CA ARG A 127 29.13 -14.31 1.87
C ARG A 127 28.34 -14.82 0.67
N GLU A 128 28.84 -15.87 0.01
CA GLU A 128 28.06 -16.66 -0.95
C GLU A 128 28.28 -18.16 -0.73
N ASP A 129 27.67 -18.72 0.32
CA ASP A 129 27.77 -20.15 0.64
C ASP A 129 26.80 -20.97 -0.22
N TRP A 130 27.16 -21.14 -1.49
CA TRP A 130 26.43 -21.95 -2.47
C TRP A 130 26.31 -23.43 -2.08
N ALA A 131 27.21 -23.96 -1.23
CA ALA A 131 27.17 -25.33 -0.76
C ALA A 131 26.11 -25.54 0.34
N SER A 132 26.05 -24.64 1.33
CA SER A 132 24.94 -24.64 2.30
C SER A 132 23.64 -24.12 1.70
N ALA A 133 23.67 -23.40 0.58
CA ALA A 133 22.47 -23.04 -0.18
C ALA A 133 21.82 -24.28 -0.79
N ARG A 134 22.58 -25.11 -1.51
CA ARG A 134 22.14 -26.42 -2.06
C ARG A 134 21.47 -27.28 -0.99
N ARG A 135 22.21 -27.56 0.09
CA ARG A 135 21.69 -28.27 1.28
C ARG A 135 20.37 -27.67 1.78
N ARG A 136 20.27 -26.35 1.94
CA ARG A 136 19.01 -25.72 2.41
C ARG A 136 17.85 -25.88 1.43
N THR A 137 18.07 -25.90 0.12
CA THR A 137 17.02 -26.22 -0.88
C THR A 137 16.67 -27.70 -0.97
N GLU A 138 17.58 -28.59 -0.59
CA GLU A 138 17.34 -30.04 -0.49
C GLU A 138 16.58 -30.38 0.81
N GLU A 139 17.06 -29.87 1.95
CA GLU A 139 16.60 -30.17 3.32
C GLU A 139 15.28 -29.47 3.70
N LYS A 140 15.03 -28.23 3.23
CA LYS A 140 13.92 -27.40 3.72
C LYS A 140 12.84 -27.22 2.64
N PRO A 141 11.62 -27.76 2.81
CA PRO A 141 10.55 -27.68 1.80
C PRO A 141 10.29 -26.27 1.29
N ALA A 142 10.25 -25.28 2.18
CA ALA A 142 10.04 -23.88 1.82
C ALA A 142 11.06 -23.32 0.82
N TRP A 143 12.34 -23.67 0.99
CA TRP A 143 13.39 -23.25 0.05
C TRP A 143 13.31 -24.03 -1.26
N ARG A 144 12.88 -25.30 -1.22
CA ARG A 144 12.65 -26.12 -2.41
C ARG A 144 11.53 -25.55 -3.28
N THR A 145 10.33 -25.34 -2.73
CA THR A 145 9.19 -24.77 -3.45
C THR A 145 9.47 -23.35 -3.97
N TRP A 146 10.25 -22.56 -3.23
CA TRP A 146 10.71 -21.26 -3.73
C TRP A 146 11.68 -21.43 -4.92
N LEU A 147 12.63 -22.35 -4.86
CA LEU A 147 13.56 -22.63 -5.96
C LEU A 147 12.82 -23.16 -7.20
N GLU A 148 11.88 -24.09 -7.02
CA GLU A 148 11.02 -24.63 -8.08
C GLU A 148 10.24 -23.51 -8.78
N ALA A 149 9.67 -22.57 -8.03
CA ALA A 149 9.00 -21.40 -8.61
C ALA A 149 9.96 -20.45 -9.36
N ARG A 150 11.20 -20.26 -8.88
CA ARG A 150 12.23 -19.46 -9.59
C ARG A 150 12.73 -20.15 -10.86
N ARG A 151 12.88 -21.47 -10.84
CA ARG A 151 13.18 -22.30 -12.02
C ARG A 151 12.07 -22.15 -13.05
N ALA A 152 10.81 -22.44 -12.69
CA ALA A 152 9.68 -22.37 -13.63
C ALA A 152 9.53 -20.98 -14.27
N GLU A 153 9.67 -19.91 -13.48
CA GLU A 153 9.66 -18.52 -13.96
C GLU A 153 10.78 -18.25 -14.99
N THR A 154 12.02 -18.70 -14.69
CA THR A 154 13.17 -18.51 -15.58
C THR A 154 13.08 -19.39 -16.82
N ASP A 155 12.75 -20.67 -16.69
CA ASP A 155 12.59 -21.63 -17.80
C ASP A 155 11.49 -21.15 -18.78
N THR A 156 10.35 -20.64 -18.28
CA THR A 156 9.31 -20.03 -19.14
C THR A 156 9.80 -18.77 -19.83
N TRP A 157 10.57 -17.92 -19.14
CA TRP A 157 11.11 -16.69 -19.75
C TRP A 157 12.15 -17.00 -20.84
N MET A 158 13.05 -17.95 -20.58
CA MET A 158 14.07 -18.43 -21.52
C MET A 158 13.50 -18.93 -22.85
N LEU A 159 12.31 -19.55 -22.82
CA LEU A 159 11.63 -20.10 -23.99
C LEU A 159 10.86 -19.05 -24.82
N ARG A 160 10.37 -17.97 -24.19
CA ARG A 160 9.44 -17.01 -24.83
C ARG A 160 10.07 -15.65 -25.16
N HIS A 161 11.16 -15.25 -24.52
CA HIS A 161 11.61 -13.85 -24.52
C HIS A 161 13.11 -13.65 -24.78
N CYS A 162 13.42 -12.96 -25.89
CA CYS A 162 14.68 -12.28 -26.17
C CYS A 162 14.45 -10.75 -26.27
N ASP A 163 15.50 -9.96 -26.08
CA ASP A 163 15.52 -8.55 -26.52
C ASP A 163 15.76 -8.47 -28.03
N ARG A 164 15.52 -7.31 -28.64
CA ARG A 164 15.60 -7.09 -30.09
C ARG A 164 16.40 -5.82 -30.40
N VAL A 165 17.26 -5.87 -31.43
CA VAL A 165 18.11 -4.71 -31.78
C VAL A 165 17.29 -3.56 -32.39
N GLU A 166 16.11 -3.86 -32.93
CA GLU A 166 15.11 -2.92 -33.45
C GLU A 166 14.39 -2.18 -32.32
N TRP A 167 14.25 -2.78 -31.13
CA TRP A 167 13.48 -2.20 -30.04
C TRP A 167 14.13 -0.92 -29.49
N ARG A 168 13.36 0.17 -29.51
CA ARG A 168 13.74 1.51 -29.02
C ARG A 168 13.06 1.76 -27.68
N CYS A 169 13.87 1.84 -26.62
CA CYS A 169 13.40 1.98 -25.25
C CYS A 169 13.01 3.43 -24.90
N GLY A 170 11.81 3.63 -24.38
CA GLY A 170 11.23 4.92 -24.00
C GLY A 170 11.36 5.25 -22.51
N LYS A 171 10.99 6.48 -22.13
CA LYS A 171 11.08 6.94 -20.74
C LYS A 171 10.07 6.19 -19.88
N ASN A 172 10.55 5.51 -18.84
CA ASN A 172 9.73 4.79 -17.86
C ASN A 172 8.58 5.65 -17.26
N SER A 173 8.80 6.96 -17.07
CA SER A 173 7.80 7.90 -16.59
C SER A 173 6.61 8.14 -17.53
N ARG A 174 6.67 7.69 -18.78
CA ARG A 174 5.53 7.66 -19.73
C ARG A 174 4.63 6.43 -19.58
N PHE A 175 4.99 5.45 -18.74
CA PHE A 175 4.17 4.27 -18.45
C PHE A 175 3.03 4.58 -17.43
N VAL A 176 2.29 5.66 -17.69
CA VAL A 176 1.22 6.21 -16.85
C VAL A 176 -0.04 6.46 -17.67
N SER A 177 -1.22 6.37 -17.04
CA SER A 177 -2.48 6.70 -17.71
C SER A 177 -2.59 8.22 -17.91
N PRO A 178 -2.83 8.71 -19.15
CA PRO A 178 -3.02 10.14 -19.39
C PRO A 178 -4.31 10.69 -18.74
N ARG A 179 -5.24 9.81 -18.36
CA ARG A 179 -6.54 10.15 -17.76
C ARG A 179 -6.44 10.65 -16.32
N ASP A 180 -5.55 10.07 -15.51
CA ASP A 180 -5.47 10.34 -14.06
C ASP A 180 -4.05 10.36 -13.46
N GLY A 181 -3.01 10.11 -14.27
CA GLY A 181 -1.62 10.12 -13.83
C GLY A 181 -1.19 8.94 -12.96
N SER A 182 -2.02 7.90 -12.82
CA SER A 182 -1.60 6.65 -12.16
C SER A 182 -0.78 5.75 -13.10
N ASP A 183 0.14 4.95 -12.54
CA ASP A 183 0.97 4.07 -13.37
C ASP A 183 0.15 2.96 -14.04
N LEU A 184 0.59 2.50 -15.21
CA LEU A 184 0.01 1.34 -15.88
C LEU A 184 0.49 0.03 -15.22
N VAL A 185 -0.28 -1.03 -15.39
CA VAL A 185 0.09 -2.42 -15.04
C VAL A 185 0.88 -3.01 -16.20
N TRP A 186 2.09 -3.50 -15.91
CA TRP A 186 2.94 -4.16 -16.90
C TRP A 186 2.64 -5.66 -16.98
N THR A 187 2.40 -6.17 -18.19
CA THR A 187 2.32 -7.60 -18.54
C THR A 187 3.48 -7.98 -19.45
N ASP A 188 3.80 -9.28 -19.59
CA ASP A 188 4.82 -9.74 -20.55
C ASP A 188 4.27 -10.03 -21.97
N GLU A 189 3.00 -9.73 -22.19
CA GLU A 189 2.41 -9.60 -23.53
C GLU A 189 3.02 -8.40 -24.25
N MET A 190 3.54 -8.61 -25.44
CA MET A 190 4.21 -7.57 -26.23
C MET A 190 3.17 -6.58 -26.80
N PRO A 191 3.16 -5.28 -26.43
CA PRO A 191 2.15 -4.34 -26.88
C PRO A 191 2.29 -4.07 -28.39
N GLY A 192 1.16 -4.01 -29.09
CA GLY A 192 1.07 -3.96 -30.55
C GLY A 192 1.10 -5.34 -31.22
N GLU A 193 1.80 -6.33 -30.64
CA GLU A 193 1.92 -7.70 -31.18
C GLU A 193 0.92 -8.69 -30.54
N GLN A 194 0.71 -8.59 -29.22
CA GLN A 194 -0.07 -9.54 -28.41
C GLN A 194 -1.20 -8.85 -27.63
N THR A 195 -1.10 -7.55 -27.33
CA THR A 195 -2.18 -6.75 -26.76
C THR A 195 -2.22 -5.34 -27.35
N GLN A 196 -3.42 -4.75 -27.45
CA GLN A 196 -3.65 -3.37 -27.89
C GLN A 196 -4.04 -2.42 -26.74
N THR A 197 -4.29 -2.94 -25.54
CA THR A 197 -4.60 -2.15 -24.34
C THR A 197 -3.82 -2.63 -23.11
N LEU A 198 -3.63 -1.72 -22.16
CA LEU A 198 -3.06 -1.99 -20.84
C LEU A 198 -4.00 -1.49 -19.75
N LYS A 199 -4.01 -2.13 -18.58
CA LYS A 199 -4.83 -1.69 -17.45
C LYS A 199 -4.10 -0.65 -16.61
N SER A 200 -4.81 0.42 -16.29
CA SER A 200 -4.40 1.40 -15.26
C SER A 200 -4.40 0.75 -13.88
N LYS A 201 -3.56 1.21 -12.95
CA LYS A 201 -3.67 0.84 -11.52
C LYS A 201 -5.00 1.29 -10.88
N THR A 202 -5.72 2.21 -11.51
CA THR A 202 -7.10 2.60 -11.15
C THR A 202 -8.20 1.78 -11.83
N GLY A 203 -7.84 0.78 -12.65
CA GLY A 203 -8.72 -0.29 -13.13
C GLY A 203 -9.31 -0.11 -14.53
N HIS A 204 -9.27 1.10 -15.13
CA HIS A 204 -9.69 1.31 -16.53
C HIS A 204 -8.61 0.90 -17.53
N GLU A 205 -9.04 0.62 -18.77
CA GLU A 205 -8.14 0.30 -19.88
C GLU A 205 -7.58 1.57 -20.54
N VAL A 206 -6.38 1.44 -21.09
CA VAL A 206 -5.60 2.50 -21.74
C VAL A 206 -5.03 1.94 -23.03
N GLU A 207 -5.25 2.65 -24.14
CA GLU A 207 -4.74 2.30 -25.46
C GLU A 207 -3.21 2.34 -25.52
N VAL A 208 -2.60 1.39 -26.25
CA VAL A 208 -1.14 1.34 -26.44
C VAL A 208 -0.72 2.37 -27.48
N THR A 209 -0.15 3.48 -27.02
CA THR A 209 0.55 4.44 -27.89
C THR A 209 2.02 4.04 -28.10
N PRO A 210 2.71 4.55 -29.14
CA PRO A 210 4.15 4.33 -29.32
C PRO A 210 5.00 4.77 -28.12
N GLU A 211 4.58 5.81 -27.38
CA GLU A 211 5.26 6.21 -26.13
C GLU A 211 5.10 5.17 -25.02
N ILE A 212 3.91 4.58 -24.90
CA ILE A 212 3.59 3.53 -23.93
C ILE A 212 4.30 2.22 -24.29
N GLN A 213 4.36 1.85 -25.58
CA GLN A 213 5.12 0.70 -26.07
C GLN A 213 6.63 0.87 -25.82
N ALA A 214 7.18 2.06 -26.10
CA ALA A 214 8.58 2.35 -25.80
C ALA A 214 8.85 2.28 -24.28
N ALA A 215 7.95 2.81 -23.44
CA ALA A 215 8.08 2.70 -21.99
C ALA A 215 7.89 1.26 -21.47
N TRP A 216 7.09 0.42 -22.14
CA TRP A 216 6.99 -1.02 -21.88
C TRP A 216 8.32 -1.73 -22.15
N ILE A 217 9.06 -1.36 -23.21
CA ILE A 217 10.39 -1.92 -23.54
C ILE A 217 11.39 -1.69 -22.40
N TYR A 218 11.35 -0.55 -21.69
CA TYR A 218 12.15 -0.35 -20.47
C TYR A 218 11.82 -1.42 -19.41
N HIS A 219 10.52 -1.64 -19.15
CA HIS A 219 10.09 -2.60 -18.14
C HIS A 219 10.41 -4.05 -18.54
N PHE A 220 10.36 -4.36 -19.85
CA PHE A 220 10.86 -5.60 -20.42
C PHE A 220 12.37 -5.78 -20.16
N ARG A 221 13.22 -4.84 -20.62
CA ARG A 221 14.70 -4.92 -20.44
C ARG A 221 15.08 -5.11 -18.98
N ARG A 222 14.41 -4.37 -18.09
CA ARG A 222 14.56 -4.50 -16.64
C ARG A 222 14.26 -5.92 -16.14
N LYS A 223 13.15 -6.57 -16.56
CA LYS A 223 12.81 -7.97 -16.19
C LYS A 223 13.72 -8.98 -16.88
N HIS A 224 14.11 -8.75 -18.14
CA HIS A 224 15.01 -9.61 -18.89
C HIS A 224 16.37 -9.73 -18.18
N MET A 225 16.94 -8.62 -17.71
CA MET A 225 18.19 -8.61 -16.93
C MET A 225 18.02 -9.15 -15.50
N ASP A 226 16.84 -9.04 -14.89
CA ASP A 226 16.53 -9.78 -13.64
C ASP A 226 16.57 -11.30 -13.89
N MET A 227 16.05 -11.76 -15.04
CA MET A 227 16.07 -13.18 -15.42
C MET A 227 17.47 -13.67 -15.83
N MET A 228 18.30 -12.85 -16.48
CA MET A 228 19.73 -13.14 -16.71
C MET A 228 20.46 -13.36 -15.39
N THR A 229 20.25 -12.47 -14.42
CA THR A 229 20.82 -12.58 -13.08
C THR A 229 20.29 -13.84 -12.37
N GLN A 230 18.98 -14.14 -12.48
CA GLN A 230 18.36 -15.31 -11.87
C GLN A 230 18.89 -16.63 -12.48
N ALA A 231 19.06 -16.70 -13.79
CA ALA A 231 19.68 -17.84 -14.47
C ALA A 231 21.14 -18.03 -14.02
N ALA A 232 21.95 -16.97 -13.96
CA ALA A 232 23.32 -17.08 -13.43
C ALA A 232 23.37 -17.56 -11.97
N ARG A 233 22.42 -17.14 -11.13
CA ARG A 233 22.27 -17.64 -9.74
C ARG A 233 21.76 -19.08 -9.67
N LEU A 234 20.87 -19.50 -10.57
CA LEU A 234 20.44 -20.89 -10.72
C LEU A 234 21.62 -21.78 -11.11
N PHE A 235 22.43 -21.41 -12.10
CA PHE A 235 23.67 -22.13 -12.45
C PHE A 235 24.61 -22.28 -11.25
N ARG A 236 24.90 -21.20 -10.51
CA ARG A 236 25.79 -21.24 -9.34
C ARG A 236 25.25 -22.11 -8.20
N LEU A 237 23.93 -22.26 -8.10
CA LEU A 237 23.27 -23.16 -7.17
C LEU A 237 23.24 -24.61 -7.67
N THR A 238 22.92 -24.89 -8.93
CA THR A 238 22.55 -26.25 -9.38
C THR A 238 23.58 -26.94 -10.29
N GLY A 239 24.49 -26.18 -10.90
CA GLY A 239 25.46 -26.69 -11.89
C GLY A 239 24.89 -26.92 -13.29
N GLU A 240 23.59 -26.67 -13.52
CA GLU A 240 22.99 -26.83 -14.86
C GLU A 240 23.50 -25.78 -15.85
N GLU A 241 24.39 -26.19 -16.76
CA GLU A 241 24.99 -25.29 -17.75
C GLU A 241 23.97 -24.57 -18.64
N ARG A 242 22.77 -25.14 -18.88
CA ARG A 242 21.72 -24.49 -19.70
C ARG A 242 21.39 -23.06 -19.24
N TYR A 243 21.49 -22.80 -17.93
CA TYR A 243 21.30 -21.46 -17.37
C TYR A 243 22.50 -20.53 -17.62
N ALA A 244 23.73 -21.05 -17.50
CA ALA A 244 24.94 -20.29 -17.81
C ALA A 244 25.04 -19.98 -19.30
N GLN A 245 24.78 -20.96 -20.17
CA GLN A 245 24.77 -20.84 -21.62
C GLN A 245 23.75 -19.80 -22.09
N TRP A 246 22.52 -19.81 -21.57
CA TRP A 246 21.51 -18.81 -21.93
C TRP A 246 21.87 -17.40 -21.41
N ALA A 247 22.26 -17.26 -20.14
CA ALA A 247 22.59 -15.95 -19.56
C ALA A 247 23.86 -15.33 -20.16
N ALA A 248 24.87 -16.14 -20.44
CA ALA A 248 26.05 -15.73 -21.21
C ALA A 248 25.67 -15.38 -22.66
N GLY A 249 24.78 -16.14 -23.30
CA GLY A 249 24.27 -15.82 -24.63
C GLY A 249 23.51 -14.48 -24.69
N GLN A 250 22.85 -14.07 -23.60
CA GLN A 250 22.25 -12.73 -23.52
C GLN A 250 23.33 -11.64 -23.37
N LEU A 251 24.39 -11.88 -22.59
CA LEU A 251 25.55 -10.96 -22.50
C LEU A 251 26.31 -10.86 -23.83
N ASP A 252 26.50 -11.98 -24.54
CA ASP A 252 27.07 -12.03 -25.89
C ASP A 252 26.20 -11.21 -26.87
N PHE A 253 24.87 -11.39 -26.83
CA PHE A 253 23.94 -10.59 -27.63
C PHE A 253 24.06 -9.08 -27.34
N TYR A 254 24.08 -8.66 -26.07
CA TYR A 254 24.27 -7.24 -25.75
C TYR A 254 25.65 -6.74 -26.19
N ALA A 255 26.71 -7.55 -26.10
CA ALA A 255 28.06 -7.18 -26.55
C ALA A 255 28.16 -7.03 -28.08
N ASP A 256 27.57 -7.93 -28.87
CA ASP A 256 27.62 -7.86 -30.33
C ASP A 256 26.63 -6.84 -30.94
N ASN A 257 25.65 -6.38 -30.15
CA ASN A 257 24.64 -5.41 -30.62
C ASN A 257 24.70 -4.04 -29.93
N TYR A 258 25.56 -3.85 -28.91
CA TYR A 258 25.60 -2.62 -28.10
C TYR A 258 25.57 -1.35 -28.95
N GLU A 259 26.52 -1.21 -29.89
CA GLU A 259 26.67 0.01 -30.68
C GLU A 259 25.57 0.23 -31.73
N GLN A 260 24.76 -0.80 -32.04
CA GLN A 260 23.68 -0.72 -33.04
C GLN A 260 22.45 0.02 -32.51
N TRP A 261 22.25 0.06 -31.18
CA TRP A 261 21.34 1.04 -30.59
C TRP A 261 21.99 2.43 -30.65
N PRO A 262 21.30 3.47 -31.15
CA PRO A 262 21.88 4.81 -31.23
C PRO A 262 22.09 5.38 -29.83
N ALA A 263 23.23 6.02 -29.59
CA ALA A 263 23.42 6.83 -28.39
C ALA A 263 22.45 8.03 -28.43
N VAL A 264 21.67 8.22 -27.37
CA VAL A 264 20.67 9.29 -27.26
C VAL A 264 21.06 10.26 -26.15
N GLN A 265 20.97 11.56 -26.44
CA GLN A 265 21.18 12.64 -25.49
C GLN A 265 19.83 13.28 -25.15
N LEU A 266 19.44 13.24 -23.88
CA LEU A 266 18.12 13.68 -23.38
C LEU A 266 18.14 15.11 -22.84
N SER A 267 19.31 15.53 -22.36
CA SER A 267 19.70 16.86 -21.92
C SER A 267 21.23 16.93 -22.03
N ALA A 268 21.82 18.12 -21.92
CA ALA A 268 23.27 18.31 -22.09
C ALA A 268 24.11 17.34 -21.22
N ASP A 269 23.59 16.98 -20.06
CA ASP A 269 24.18 16.16 -19.00
C ASP A 269 23.64 14.71 -18.93
N ASN A 270 22.94 14.19 -19.94
CA ASN A 270 22.21 12.91 -19.84
C ASN A 270 22.25 12.11 -21.15
N TRP A 271 23.21 11.18 -21.23
CA TRP A 271 23.40 10.21 -22.31
C TRP A 271 22.87 8.82 -21.92
N ALA A 272 22.43 8.05 -22.91
CA ALA A 272 21.98 6.66 -22.79
C ALA A 272 22.14 5.92 -24.13
N ARG A 273 22.03 4.59 -24.11
CA ARG A 273 21.99 3.75 -25.33
C ARG A 273 21.09 2.52 -25.19
N LEU A 274 21.17 1.79 -24.08
CA LEU A 274 20.28 0.67 -23.76
C LEU A 274 18.88 1.14 -23.34
N SER A 275 18.76 2.39 -22.85
CA SER A 275 17.48 3.06 -22.64
C SER A 275 17.44 4.49 -23.23
N SER A 276 16.40 5.27 -22.90
CA SER A 276 16.32 6.72 -23.14
C SER A 276 16.52 7.57 -21.87
N HIS A 277 17.33 7.10 -20.92
CA HIS A 277 17.85 7.90 -19.80
C HIS A 277 19.00 7.17 -19.07
N GLY A 278 20.16 7.82 -18.91
CA GLY A 278 21.36 7.19 -18.34
C GLY A 278 21.20 6.57 -16.94
N LEU A 279 20.21 7.04 -16.16
CA LEU A 279 19.81 6.43 -14.90
C LEU A 279 19.43 4.95 -15.05
N ASN A 280 18.66 4.61 -16.09
CA ASN A 280 18.23 3.23 -16.32
C ASN A 280 19.39 2.40 -16.89
N ASP A 281 20.23 3.00 -17.74
CA ASP A 281 21.41 2.34 -18.32
C ASP A 281 22.42 2.01 -17.21
N ALA A 282 22.63 2.88 -16.23
CA ALA A 282 23.39 2.56 -15.01
C ALA A 282 22.74 1.43 -14.18
N GLN A 283 21.41 1.39 -14.07
CA GLN A 283 20.69 0.28 -13.43
C GLN A 283 20.80 -1.03 -14.21
N PHE A 284 20.90 -0.97 -15.54
CA PHE A 284 21.13 -2.12 -16.41
C PHE A 284 22.59 -2.60 -16.28
N LEU A 285 23.56 -1.69 -16.34
CA LEU A 285 24.99 -1.92 -16.17
C LEU A 285 25.29 -2.70 -14.88
N GLY A 286 24.70 -2.29 -13.75
CA GLY A 286 24.87 -3.01 -12.47
C GLY A 286 24.34 -4.45 -12.48
N LYS A 287 23.25 -4.74 -13.21
CA LYS A 287 22.71 -6.11 -13.38
C LYS A 287 23.56 -6.94 -14.33
N LEU A 288 24.02 -6.33 -15.42
CA LEU A 288 24.92 -6.96 -16.38
C LEU A 288 26.25 -7.33 -15.69
N ALA A 289 26.79 -6.45 -14.86
CA ALA A 289 28.01 -6.68 -14.09
C ALA A 289 27.84 -7.78 -13.02
N GLU A 290 26.71 -7.83 -12.29
CA GLU A 290 26.40 -8.94 -11.37
C GLU A 290 26.22 -10.27 -12.12
N THR A 291 25.55 -10.27 -13.29
CA THR A 291 25.42 -11.46 -14.15
C THR A 291 26.80 -11.95 -14.62
N ALA A 292 27.65 -11.04 -15.09
CA ALA A 292 29.01 -11.36 -15.51
C ALA A 292 29.89 -11.84 -14.35
N ARG A 293 29.78 -11.25 -13.15
CA ARG A 293 30.47 -11.73 -11.92
C ARG A 293 30.08 -13.17 -11.58
N LEU A 294 28.79 -13.50 -11.62
CA LEU A 294 28.29 -14.84 -11.31
C LEU A 294 28.79 -15.90 -12.32
N LEU A 295 28.99 -15.51 -13.57
CA LEU A 295 29.45 -16.39 -14.66
C LEU A 295 30.97 -16.32 -14.93
N PHE A 296 31.71 -15.45 -14.23
CA PHE A 296 33.06 -15.01 -14.63
C PHE A 296 34.04 -16.17 -14.82
N ASP A 297 34.08 -17.10 -13.88
CA ASP A 297 34.96 -18.28 -13.89
C ASP A 297 34.63 -19.24 -15.05
N TRP A 298 33.34 -19.41 -15.34
CA TRP A 298 32.83 -20.32 -16.38
C TRP A 298 32.94 -19.74 -17.79
N ALA A 299 32.77 -18.43 -17.95
CA ALA A 299 32.66 -17.78 -19.27
C ALA A 299 33.90 -17.94 -20.16
N GLY A 300 35.08 -18.10 -19.56
CA GLY A 300 36.36 -18.13 -20.28
C GLY A 300 36.87 -16.74 -20.67
N GLU A 301 38.20 -16.63 -20.86
CA GLU A 301 38.88 -15.34 -21.01
C GLU A 301 38.44 -14.54 -22.23
N ALA A 302 38.37 -15.18 -23.40
CA ALA A 302 37.97 -14.51 -24.65
C ALA A 302 36.57 -13.88 -24.58
N ARG A 303 35.61 -14.57 -23.93
CA ARG A 303 34.25 -14.06 -23.72
C ARG A 303 34.22 -12.91 -22.70
N ARG A 304 34.94 -13.05 -21.58
CA ARG A 304 35.07 -11.96 -20.58
C ARG A 304 35.66 -10.69 -21.20
N HIS A 305 36.66 -10.83 -22.06
CA HIS A 305 37.31 -9.72 -22.78
C HIS A 305 36.36 -9.10 -23.82
N ALA A 306 35.63 -9.90 -24.58
CA ALA A 306 34.61 -9.41 -25.52
C ALA A 306 33.48 -8.62 -24.79
N TRP A 307 33.01 -9.12 -23.64
CA TRP A 307 32.06 -8.38 -22.80
C TRP A 307 32.64 -7.05 -22.29
N PHE A 308 33.94 -7.02 -21.92
CA PHE A 308 34.58 -5.79 -21.44
C PHE A 308 34.64 -4.74 -22.55
N GLU A 309 35.32 -5.05 -23.65
CA GLU A 309 35.63 -4.09 -24.71
C GLU A 309 34.41 -3.66 -25.54
N LYS A 310 33.39 -4.53 -25.71
CA LYS A 310 32.20 -4.20 -26.54
C LYS A 310 30.99 -3.68 -25.76
N LEU A 311 30.86 -4.01 -24.46
CA LEU A 311 29.67 -3.68 -23.66
C LEU A 311 30.01 -2.83 -22.44
N PHE A 312 30.81 -3.36 -21.50
CA PHE A 312 31.00 -2.71 -20.21
C PHE A 312 31.77 -1.39 -20.31
N LYS A 313 32.90 -1.38 -21.03
CA LYS A 313 33.76 -0.19 -21.19
C LYS A 313 33.08 0.90 -22.04
N PRO A 314 32.46 0.61 -23.20
CA PRO A 314 31.67 1.59 -23.95
C PRO A 314 30.49 2.22 -23.17
N GLU A 315 29.80 1.45 -22.32
CA GLU A 315 28.75 2.00 -21.45
C GLU A 315 29.32 2.88 -20.32
N VAL A 316 30.43 2.46 -19.68
CA VAL A 316 31.14 3.29 -18.69
C VAL A 316 31.58 4.62 -19.32
N GLU A 317 32.16 4.60 -20.53
CA GLU A 317 32.60 5.79 -21.26
C GLU A 317 31.46 6.68 -21.79
N LEU A 318 30.22 6.16 -21.86
CA LEU A 318 29.03 6.93 -22.19
C LEU A 318 28.47 7.64 -20.94
N LEU A 319 28.38 6.92 -19.81
CA LEU A 319 27.86 7.45 -18.54
C LEU A 319 28.80 8.45 -17.85
N ASP A 320 30.10 8.43 -18.17
CA ASP A 320 31.09 9.44 -17.75
C ASP A 320 30.77 10.85 -18.29
N ARG A 321 30.09 10.93 -19.44
CA ARG A 321 29.67 12.19 -20.09
C ARG A 321 28.45 12.83 -19.42
N SER A 322 27.85 12.14 -18.46
CA SER A 322 26.55 12.46 -17.87
C SER A 322 26.66 12.80 -16.39
N PHE A 323 25.74 13.63 -15.87
CA PHE A 323 25.62 14.01 -14.46
C PHE A 323 26.97 14.36 -13.81
N GLN A 324 27.66 15.34 -14.41
CA GLN A 324 28.85 15.98 -13.88
C GLN A 324 28.44 17.10 -12.90
N ASN A 325 27.65 16.71 -11.90
CA ASN A 325 27.07 17.54 -10.85
C ASN A 325 26.77 16.65 -9.63
N ILE A 326 26.37 17.26 -8.50
CA ILE A 326 25.84 16.50 -7.36
C ILE A 326 24.39 16.15 -7.66
N HIS A 327 24.05 14.86 -7.76
CA HIS A 327 22.69 14.42 -8.13
C HIS A 327 22.46 12.93 -7.83
N ASN A 328 21.22 12.52 -7.52
CA ASN A 328 20.91 11.10 -7.25
C ASN A 328 21.27 10.17 -8.42
N ILE A 329 21.18 10.67 -9.65
CA ILE A 329 21.51 9.90 -10.86
C ILE A 329 23.03 9.73 -11.01
N ALA A 330 23.83 10.72 -10.63
CA ALA A 330 25.28 10.58 -10.60
C ALA A 330 25.71 9.45 -9.67
N VAL A 331 25.07 9.31 -8.50
CA VAL A 331 25.36 8.18 -7.58
C VAL A 331 25.09 6.83 -8.23
N TRP A 332 23.98 6.67 -8.98
CA TRP A 332 23.73 5.44 -9.76
C TRP A 332 24.79 5.19 -10.82
N HIS A 333 25.21 6.22 -11.57
CA HIS A 333 26.25 6.11 -12.59
C HIS A 333 27.56 5.63 -11.95
N ARG A 334 28.12 6.41 -11.02
CA ARG A 334 29.43 6.11 -10.42
C ARG A 334 29.43 4.78 -9.68
N ALA A 335 28.32 4.40 -9.03
CA ALA A 335 28.22 3.10 -8.35
C ALA A 335 28.26 1.91 -9.33
N ALA A 336 27.49 1.95 -10.42
CA ALA A 336 27.48 0.88 -11.42
C ALA A 336 28.81 0.82 -12.21
N GLN A 337 29.36 1.98 -12.57
CA GLN A 337 30.67 2.08 -13.23
C GLN A 337 31.80 1.57 -12.31
N ALA A 338 31.75 1.84 -11.00
CA ALA A 338 32.71 1.31 -10.03
C ALA A 338 32.61 -0.22 -9.86
N GLN A 339 31.43 -0.82 -10.01
CA GLN A 339 31.29 -2.29 -10.06
C GLN A 339 32.02 -2.90 -11.27
N VAL A 340 32.05 -2.23 -12.42
CA VAL A 340 32.83 -2.67 -13.59
C VAL A 340 34.33 -2.62 -13.28
N GLY A 341 34.81 -1.55 -12.64
CA GLY A 341 36.19 -1.45 -12.15
C GLY A 341 36.57 -2.61 -11.23
N LEU A 342 35.70 -2.95 -10.25
CA LEU A 342 35.90 -4.10 -9.36
C LEU A 342 35.82 -5.47 -10.06
N LEU A 343 35.01 -5.61 -11.11
CA LEU A 343 34.82 -6.85 -11.86
C LEU A 343 36.06 -7.21 -12.69
N TYR A 344 36.69 -6.19 -13.30
CA TYR A 344 37.81 -6.38 -14.23
C TYR A 344 39.18 -6.01 -13.65
N GLY A 345 39.23 -5.45 -12.44
CA GLY A 345 40.47 -4.95 -11.83
C GLY A 345 40.96 -3.63 -12.43
N ASP A 346 40.06 -2.87 -13.07
CA ASP A 346 40.39 -1.59 -13.71
C ASP A 346 40.45 -0.47 -12.67
N GLU A 347 41.67 -0.19 -12.26
CA GLU A 347 42.05 0.84 -11.28
C GLU A 347 41.80 2.28 -11.78
N ASP A 348 41.75 2.52 -13.10
CA ASP A 348 41.55 3.86 -13.67
C ASP A 348 40.06 4.19 -13.81
N ILE A 349 39.22 3.20 -14.13
CA ILE A 349 37.77 3.29 -13.92
C ILE A 349 37.51 3.49 -12.42
N TRP A 350 38.02 2.63 -11.54
CA TRP A 350 37.78 2.70 -10.10
C TRP A 350 38.07 4.09 -9.50
N LYS A 351 39.27 4.64 -9.72
CA LYS A 351 39.66 5.97 -9.20
C LYS A 351 38.81 7.09 -9.80
N ARG A 352 38.49 7.03 -11.10
CA ARG A 352 37.63 8.04 -11.75
C ARG A 352 36.23 8.10 -11.13
N GLN A 353 35.64 6.94 -10.83
CA GLN A 353 34.29 6.87 -10.26
C GLN A 353 34.23 7.13 -8.75
N MET A 354 35.29 6.81 -8.00
CA MET A 354 35.37 7.08 -6.56
C MET A 354 35.81 8.52 -6.26
N ASP A 355 36.94 8.92 -6.83
CA ASP A 355 37.76 10.08 -6.44
C ASP A 355 37.82 11.21 -7.47
N GLY A 356 37.21 11.03 -8.65
CA GLY A 356 37.08 12.10 -9.64
C GLY A 356 36.24 13.29 -9.14
N PRO A 357 36.28 14.45 -9.83
CA PRO A 357 35.59 15.68 -9.39
C PRO A 357 34.08 15.58 -9.18
N TRP A 358 33.45 14.51 -9.67
CA TRP A 358 32.03 14.17 -9.48
C TRP A 358 31.82 12.71 -9.04
N GLY A 359 32.88 12.08 -8.52
CA GLY A 359 32.91 10.70 -8.03
C GLY A 359 32.15 10.51 -6.72
N LEU A 360 31.92 9.25 -6.32
CA LEU A 360 31.08 8.89 -5.17
C LEU A 360 31.47 9.62 -3.87
N ARG A 361 32.76 9.85 -3.62
CA ARG A 361 33.20 10.57 -2.42
C ARG A 361 32.72 12.01 -2.41
N GLU A 362 32.77 12.71 -3.54
CA GLU A 362 32.25 14.07 -3.67
C GLU A 362 30.73 14.13 -3.63
N GLN A 363 30.04 13.17 -4.28
CA GLN A 363 28.58 13.00 -4.16
C GLN A 363 28.14 12.85 -2.70
N PHE A 364 28.90 12.09 -1.91
CA PHE A 364 28.59 11.86 -0.49
C PHE A 364 28.98 13.06 0.39
N ARG A 365 30.08 13.74 0.07
CA ARG A 365 30.54 14.93 0.80
C ARG A 365 29.54 16.08 0.72
N LYS A 366 29.01 16.36 -0.48
CA LYS A 366 28.10 17.49 -0.79
C LYS A 366 26.60 17.13 -0.89
N GLY A 367 26.25 15.89 -1.19
CA GLY A 367 24.86 15.48 -1.40
C GLY A 367 24.19 14.83 -0.19
N VAL A 368 24.96 14.25 0.74
CA VAL A 368 24.41 13.75 2.02
C VAL A 368 24.59 14.83 3.09
N THR A 369 23.48 15.33 3.63
CA THR A 369 23.47 16.36 4.68
C THR A 369 24.11 15.88 6.00
N GLY A 370 24.42 16.80 6.91
CA GLY A 370 24.97 16.46 8.24
C GLY A 370 23.99 15.70 9.14
N ASP A 371 22.69 15.82 8.87
CA ASP A 371 21.61 15.03 9.48
C ASP A 371 21.46 13.62 8.85
N TYR A 372 22.35 13.26 7.90
CA TYR A 372 22.35 12.02 7.13
C TYR A 372 21.09 11.78 6.28
N LEU A 373 20.54 12.85 5.70
CA LEU A 373 19.50 12.79 4.67
C LEU A 373 20.03 13.30 3.33
N TRP A 374 19.58 12.73 2.22
CA TRP A 374 19.94 13.24 0.88
C TRP A 374 19.41 14.66 0.64
N TYR A 375 20.22 15.53 0.04
CA TYR A 375 19.97 16.97 -0.08
C TYR A 375 18.85 17.36 -1.07
N GLU A 376 18.34 16.44 -1.88
CA GLU A 376 17.06 16.62 -2.63
C GLU A 376 15.82 16.49 -1.73
N GLN A 377 16.02 16.25 -0.42
CA GLN A 377 15.05 16.33 0.68
C GLN A 377 13.89 15.30 0.64
N SER A 378 13.58 14.70 -0.50
CA SER A 378 12.67 13.56 -0.61
C SER A 378 13.22 12.31 0.08
N LEU A 379 12.45 11.76 1.02
CA LEU A 379 12.81 10.52 1.72
C LEU A 379 12.80 9.28 0.79
N SER A 380 12.11 9.36 -0.35
CA SER A 380 12.15 8.33 -1.38
C SER A 380 13.44 8.38 -2.18
N TYR A 381 13.97 9.57 -2.50
CA TYR A 381 15.28 9.71 -3.14
C TYR A 381 16.44 9.37 -2.18
N ASN A 382 16.30 9.66 -0.89
CA ASN A 382 17.20 9.14 0.15
C ASN A 382 17.27 7.60 0.13
N ALA A 383 16.12 6.91 0.04
CA ALA A 383 16.07 5.46 -0.11
C ALA A 383 16.54 4.95 -1.50
N PHE A 384 16.43 5.77 -2.54
CA PHE A 384 16.88 5.46 -3.90
C PHE A 384 18.41 5.39 -4.01
N ILE A 385 19.12 6.27 -3.32
CA ILE A 385 20.59 6.28 -3.27
C ILE A 385 21.16 5.13 -2.44
N ILE A 386 20.48 4.74 -1.36
CA ILE A 386 20.83 3.51 -0.64
C ILE A 386 20.71 2.28 -1.57
N ARG A 387 19.72 2.25 -2.48
CA ARG A 387 19.61 1.20 -3.51
C ARG A 387 20.69 1.28 -4.58
N ALA A 388 21.21 2.47 -4.91
CA ALA A 388 22.35 2.63 -5.83
C ALA A 388 23.64 2.04 -5.23
N MET A 389 23.92 2.31 -3.95
CA MET A 389 25.15 1.88 -3.28
C MET A 389 25.15 0.41 -2.88
N MET A 390 24.00 -0.19 -2.57
CA MET A 390 23.94 -1.55 -2.04
C MET A 390 24.55 -2.63 -2.96
N PRO A 391 24.33 -2.63 -4.29
CA PRO A 391 25.04 -3.51 -5.21
C PRO A 391 26.56 -3.35 -5.14
N LEU A 392 27.07 -2.11 -5.10
CA LEU A 392 28.51 -1.83 -4.99
C LEU A 392 29.09 -2.31 -3.66
N LEU A 393 28.42 -2.05 -2.53
CA LEU A 393 28.85 -2.50 -1.20
C LEU A 393 28.85 -4.03 -1.09
N VAL A 394 27.86 -4.72 -1.66
CA VAL A 394 27.87 -6.19 -1.74
C VAL A 394 29.03 -6.67 -2.62
N PHE A 395 29.25 -6.06 -3.79
CA PHE A 395 30.31 -6.44 -4.72
C PHE A 395 31.71 -6.29 -4.08
N ALA A 396 32.03 -5.11 -3.54
CA ALA A 396 33.30 -4.85 -2.85
C ALA A 396 33.50 -5.73 -1.60
N GLY A 397 32.41 -6.10 -0.94
CA GLY A 397 32.42 -7.07 0.16
C GLY A 397 32.74 -8.50 -0.28
N LEU A 398 32.33 -8.90 -1.48
CA LEU A 398 32.60 -10.22 -2.06
C LEU A 398 33.95 -10.31 -2.79
N THR A 399 34.54 -9.18 -3.21
CA THR A 399 35.87 -9.11 -3.85
C THR A 399 36.99 -8.65 -2.91
N GLU A 400 36.76 -8.69 -1.59
CA GLU A 400 37.73 -8.34 -0.55
C GLU A 400 38.26 -6.88 -0.62
N LYS A 401 37.48 -5.96 -1.23
CA LYS A 401 37.79 -4.53 -1.34
C LYS A 401 37.02 -3.64 -0.35
N LYS A 402 36.29 -4.23 0.62
CA LYS A 402 35.35 -3.53 1.50
C LYS A 402 35.93 -2.29 2.20
N ASP A 403 37.21 -2.31 2.57
CA ASP A 403 37.83 -1.26 3.37
C ASP A 403 37.98 0.06 2.60
N GLN A 404 38.00 -0.01 1.26
CA GLN A 404 37.98 1.18 0.39
C GLN A 404 36.62 1.92 0.39
N LEU A 405 35.58 1.32 0.97
CA LEU A 405 34.22 1.89 1.05
C LEU A 405 33.71 1.98 2.51
N ALA A 406 34.59 1.90 3.50
CA ALA A 406 34.21 1.83 4.91
C ALA A 406 33.46 3.09 5.41
N GLN A 407 33.89 4.28 4.98
CA GLN A 407 33.26 5.56 5.38
C GLN A 407 31.91 5.74 4.67
N GLU A 408 31.85 5.42 3.38
CA GLU A 408 30.65 5.45 2.55
C GLU A 408 29.60 4.47 3.07
N ALA A 409 30.03 3.27 3.47
CA ALA A 409 29.19 2.27 4.16
C ALA A 409 28.56 2.82 5.46
N ALA A 410 29.34 3.52 6.30
CA ALA A 410 28.82 4.15 7.51
C ALA A 410 27.82 5.28 7.20
N ILE A 411 28.07 6.08 6.16
CA ILE A 411 27.14 7.11 5.70
C ILE A 411 25.83 6.50 5.15
N VAL A 412 25.90 5.45 4.32
CA VAL A 412 24.72 4.71 3.82
C VAL A 412 23.91 4.12 4.98
N GLN A 413 24.57 3.58 6.01
CA GLN A 413 23.88 3.05 7.19
C GLN A 413 23.13 4.17 7.93
N ASN A 414 23.73 5.33 8.11
CA ASN A 414 23.07 6.48 8.74
C ASN A 414 21.87 6.98 7.92
N MET A 415 21.99 7.03 6.59
CA MET A 415 20.86 7.37 5.71
C MET A 415 19.69 6.38 5.83
N SER A 416 19.94 5.14 6.22
CA SER A 416 18.89 4.14 6.50
C SER A 416 18.21 4.32 7.87
N LEU A 417 18.88 4.96 8.83
CA LEU A 417 18.44 5.13 10.22
C LEU A 417 17.82 6.51 10.48
N ALA A 418 18.40 7.59 9.93
CA ALA A 418 17.98 8.96 10.18
C ALA A 418 16.47 9.22 9.93
N PRO A 419 15.84 8.69 8.86
CA PRO A 419 14.39 8.85 8.65
C PRO A 419 13.52 8.30 9.79
N LEU A 420 13.99 7.29 10.53
CA LEU A 420 13.20 6.66 11.59
C LEU A 420 12.96 7.59 12.80
N ARG A 421 13.83 8.60 13.00
CA ARG A 421 13.65 9.65 14.00
C ARG A 421 12.47 10.58 13.69
N MET A 422 12.04 10.63 12.42
CA MET A 422 10.98 11.53 11.95
C MET A 422 9.57 10.90 11.94
N ALA A 423 9.42 9.67 12.44
CA ALA A 423 8.16 8.94 12.40
C ALA A 423 7.03 9.65 13.16
N PHE A 424 5.87 9.81 12.51
CA PHE A 424 4.62 10.13 13.20
C PHE A 424 4.12 8.93 14.02
N PRO A 425 3.20 9.12 14.99
CA PRO A 425 2.75 8.04 15.87
C PRO A 425 1.98 6.91 15.16
N ASP A 426 1.48 7.14 13.95
CA ASP A 426 0.88 6.10 13.10
C ASP A 426 1.94 5.28 12.31
N GLY A 427 3.23 5.63 12.41
CA GLY A 427 4.33 5.01 11.70
C GLY A 427 4.49 5.47 10.25
N THR A 428 3.82 6.54 9.81
CA THR A 428 4.18 7.25 8.56
C THR A 428 5.39 8.15 8.77
N LEU A 429 6.12 8.43 7.70
CA LEU A 429 7.15 9.47 7.64
C LEU A 429 6.58 10.71 6.95
N PRO A 430 7.16 11.91 7.21
CA PRO A 430 6.96 13.09 6.39
C PRO A 430 7.20 12.82 4.90
N ASN A 431 6.50 13.54 4.05
CA ASN A 431 6.52 13.33 2.60
C ASN A 431 6.82 14.63 1.83
N PRO A 432 7.90 15.36 2.15
CA PRO A 432 8.30 16.54 1.38
C PRO A 432 8.79 16.16 -0.02
N SER A 433 8.66 17.10 -0.96
CA SER A 433 9.22 17.07 -2.31
C SER A 433 8.77 15.84 -3.12
N ASP A 434 9.44 15.53 -4.23
CA ASP A 434 8.97 14.44 -5.09
C ASP A 434 9.00 13.06 -4.40
N VAL A 435 7.82 12.55 -4.08
CA VAL A 435 7.59 11.15 -3.72
C VAL A 435 6.48 10.58 -4.59
N THR A 436 6.82 9.61 -5.44
CA THR A 436 5.86 8.78 -6.17
C THR A 436 5.46 7.56 -5.34
N GLY A 437 4.18 7.17 -5.41
CA GLY A 437 3.62 6.10 -4.57
C GLY A 437 3.36 6.52 -3.12
N SER A 438 2.81 5.61 -2.31
CA SER A 438 2.34 5.84 -0.92
C SER A 438 3.35 6.54 0.00
N PRO A 439 2.91 7.26 1.05
CA PRO A 439 3.82 7.89 2.01
C PRO A 439 4.79 6.84 2.59
N PRO A 440 6.11 7.12 2.64
CA PRO A 440 7.06 6.23 3.28
C PRO A 440 6.66 5.93 4.72
N ARG A 441 6.91 4.70 5.20
CA ARG A 441 6.60 4.30 6.58
C ARG A 441 7.87 3.94 7.34
N ALA A 442 7.93 4.40 8.59
CA ALA A 442 8.96 4.01 9.55
C ALA A 442 8.87 2.49 9.74
N SER A 443 9.85 1.78 9.18
CA SER A 443 9.80 0.32 9.09
C SER A 443 11.19 -0.25 8.94
N ASN A 444 11.36 -1.47 9.43
CA ASN A 444 12.61 -2.22 9.26
C ASN A 444 12.83 -2.73 7.82
N MET A 445 12.02 -2.33 6.82
CA MET A 445 12.21 -2.75 5.43
C MET A 445 13.55 -2.25 4.86
N LEU A 446 13.87 -0.97 5.05
CA LEU A 446 15.13 -0.38 4.59
C LEU A 446 16.32 -0.92 5.41
N ALA A 447 16.16 -1.03 6.73
CA ALA A 447 17.13 -1.64 7.62
C ALA A 447 17.45 -3.11 7.27
N ARG A 448 16.45 -3.89 6.83
CA ARG A 448 16.62 -5.26 6.34
C ARG A 448 17.27 -5.32 4.96
N PHE A 449 16.89 -4.41 4.05
CA PHE A 449 17.49 -4.33 2.73
C PHE A 449 19.01 -4.09 2.81
N VAL A 450 19.48 -3.27 3.75
CA VAL A 450 20.92 -3.05 3.95
C VAL A 450 21.60 -4.13 4.80
N ALA A 451 20.86 -4.98 5.53
CA ALA A 451 21.41 -5.84 6.59
C ALA A 451 22.42 -6.91 6.13
N ARG A 452 22.50 -7.26 4.83
CA ARG A 452 23.53 -8.16 4.30
C ARG A 452 24.94 -7.59 4.54
N VAL A 453 25.11 -6.27 4.49
CA VAL A 453 26.41 -5.58 4.64
C VAL A 453 26.43 -4.52 5.75
N LEU A 454 25.28 -3.95 6.14
CA LEU A 454 25.16 -2.89 7.16
C LEU A 454 24.16 -3.27 8.27
N PRO A 455 24.38 -4.36 9.02
CA PRO A 455 23.40 -4.89 9.99
C PRO A 455 23.07 -3.91 11.14
N THR A 456 21.81 -3.92 11.58
CA THR A 456 21.28 -3.02 12.64
C THR A 456 20.46 -3.80 13.67
N THR A 457 20.23 -3.21 14.86
CA THR A 457 19.33 -3.79 15.88
C THR A 457 17.84 -3.63 15.52
N ILE A 458 17.52 -2.71 14.59
CA ILE A 458 16.16 -2.47 14.08
C ILE A 458 15.77 -3.52 13.01
N SER A 459 16.74 -4.16 12.34
CA SER A 459 16.49 -5.26 11.40
C SER A 459 16.06 -6.56 12.11
N ASN A 460 14.82 -6.57 12.63
CA ASN A 460 14.20 -7.70 13.36
C ASN A 460 14.39 -9.05 12.65
N GLU A 461 14.68 -10.06 13.48
CA GLU A 461 14.99 -11.47 13.23
C GLU A 461 14.26 -12.13 12.05
N LYS A 462 13.02 -11.74 11.72
CA LYS A 462 12.30 -12.21 10.50
C LYS A 462 12.90 -11.67 9.17
N SER A 463 14.18 -11.34 9.13
CA SER A 463 15.00 -11.49 7.93
C SER A 463 15.31 -12.97 7.64
N ASP A 464 15.39 -13.82 8.67
CA ASP A 464 15.74 -15.25 8.59
C ASP A 464 14.69 -16.13 7.89
N THR A 465 13.48 -15.59 7.64
CA THR A 465 12.36 -16.33 7.01
C THR A 465 11.96 -15.84 5.62
N SER A 466 12.51 -14.74 5.10
CA SER A 466 12.16 -14.29 3.75
C SER A 466 12.91 -15.09 2.69
N LEU A 467 12.17 -15.82 1.86
CA LEU A 467 12.72 -16.66 0.79
C LEU A 467 13.20 -15.77 -0.37
N ASN A 468 14.52 -15.61 -0.48
CA ASN A 468 15.20 -14.82 -1.50
C ASN A 468 16.67 -15.27 -1.66
N TRP A 469 17.29 -14.91 -2.79
CA TRP A 469 18.69 -15.27 -3.09
C TRP A 469 19.70 -14.82 -2.03
N GLU A 470 19.56 -13.60 -1.50
CA GLU A 470 20.51 -13.00 -0.56
C GLU A 470 20.59 -13.82 0.73
N ASN A 471 19.44 -14.17 1.31
CA ASN A 471 19.32 -15.06 2.46
C ASN A 471 19.69 -16.52 2.14
N LEU A 472 19.46 -16.97 0.91
CA LEU A 472 19.83 -18.32 0.47
C LEU A 472 21.35 -18.49 0.45
N VAL A 473 22.13 -17.50 0.04
CA VAL A 473 23.61 -17.60 0.00
C VAL A 473 24.30 -17.03 1.25
N ASP A 474 23.64 -16.12 1.97
CA ASP A 474 24.20 -15.41 3.13
C ASP A 474 23.14 -15.23 4.25
N PRO A 475 22.71 -16.32 4.92
CA PRO A 475 21.65 -16.25 5.92
C PRO A 475 22.07 -15.35 7.10
N PRO A 476 21.15 -14.53 7.64
CA PRO A 476 21.42 -13.78 8.86
C PRO A 476 21.71 -14.75 10.00
N LYS A 477 22.78 -14.52 10.76
CA LYS A 477 23.05 -15.34 11.95
C LYS A 477 22.03 -15.00 13.03
N PRO A 478 21.24 -15.96 13.55
CA PRO A 478 20.39 -15.70 14.70
C PRO A 478 21.26 -15.30 15.90
N LYS A 479 20.98 -14.12 16.48
CA LYS A 479 21.64 -13.66 17.70
C LYS A 479 20.86 -14.15 18.90
N GLY A 480 21.45 -15.01 19.72
CA GLY A 480 20.93 -15.31 21.06
C GLY A 480 21.02 -14.07 21.96
N GLY A 481 19.99 -13.22 21.96
CA GLY A 481 19.93 -12.03 22.82
C GLY A 481 18.76 -11.11 22.46
N ASN A 482 18.00 -10.69 23.47
CA ASN A 482 16.75 -9.90 23.35
C ASN A 482 16.96 -8.42 22.92
N ILE A 483 17.79 -8.14 21.92
CA ILE A 483 17.98 -6.78 21.39
C ILE A 483 16.86 -6.44 20.40
N ARG A 484 15.64 -6.28 20.92
CA ARG A 484 14.51 -5.73 20.17
C ARG A 484 14.71 -4.23 20.00
N GLY A 485 15.28 -3.80 18.87
CA GLY A 485 15.35 -2.39 18.49
C GLY A 485 13.95 -1.81 18.26
N THR A 486 13.33 -1.28 19.31
CA THR A 486 12.15 -0.40 19.18
C THR A 486 12.53 0.79 18.29
N LEU A 487 11.60 1.23 17.44
CA LEU A 487 11.82 2.47 16.66
C LEU A 487 12.10 3.65 17.61
N PRO A 488 12.91 4.65 17.19
CA PRO A 488 13.15 5.84 17.97
C PRO A 488 11.84 6.48 18.45
N GLY A 489 11.80 6.88 19.73
CA GLY A 489 10.65 7.58 20.29
C GLY A 489 10.44 8.94 19.62
N ALA A 490 9.18 9.35 19.49
CA ALA A 490 8.83 10.63 18.89
C ALA A 490 9.34 11.79 19.77
N ALA A 491 10.15 12.68 19.17
CA ALA A 491 10.82 13.78 19.84
C ALA A 491 10.78 15.07 19.00
N SER A 492 11.03 16.22 19.63
CA SER A 492 11.32 17.47 18.92
C SER A 492 12.76 17.40 18.36
N LEU A 493 12.94 17.74 17.08
CA LEU A 493 14.21 17.66 16.37
C LEU A 493 14.47 18.94 15.57
N ASN A 494 15.66 19.53 15.71
CA ASN A 494 16.23 20.42 14.70
C ASN A 494 17.05 19.54 13.74
N LEU A 495 16.76 19.60 12.44
CA LEU A 495 17.48 18.89 11.38
C LEU A 495 17.98 19.95 10.38
N GLU A 496 18.80 20.85 10.92
CA GLU A 496 19.07 22.14 10.30
C GLU A 496 19.79 22.02 8.97
N SER A 497 20.69 21.04 8.80
CA SER A 497 21.41 20.86 7.55
C SER A 497 20.50 20.36 6.41
N THR A 498 19.41 19.65 6.76
CA THR A 498 18.33 19.27 5.82
C THR A 498 17.21 20.32 5.70
N ARG A 499 17.28 21.42 6.46
CA ARG A 499 16.24 22.47 6.54
C ARG A 499 14.85 21.93 6.95
N PHE A 500 14.86 20.92 7.82
CA PHE A 500 13.69 20.33 8.44
C PHE A 500 13.66 20.62 9.94
N ALA A 501 12.46 20.65 10.52
CA ALA A 501 12.27 20.60 11.97
C ALA A 501 11.07 19.73 12.34
N ILE A 502 11.08 19.18 13.54
CA ILE A 502 9.93 18.52 14.17
C ILE A 502 9.71 19.11 15.56
N ILE A 503 8.47 19.46 15.89
CA ILE A 503 8.06 19.80 17.25
C ILE A 503 7.07 18.74 17.76
N LYS A 504 7.33 18.23 18.97
CA LYS A 504 6.53 17.20 19.65
C LYS A 504 6.19 17.68 21.06
N LYS A 505 4.91 18.00 21.30
CA LYS A 505 4.42 18.45 22.62
C LYS A 505 2.96 18.06 22.80
N GLY A 506 2.56 17.66 24.01
CA GLY A 506 1.22 17.13 24.28
C GLY A 506 0.84 16.01 23.31
N HIS A 507 -0.36 16.08 22.74
CA HIS A 507 -0.83 15.16 21.71
C HIS A 507 -0.32 15.46 20.29
N TRP A 508 0.24 16.65 20.04
CA TRP A 508 0.71 17.06 18.71
C TRP A 508 2.11 16.54 18.36
N GLN A 509 2.30 16.23 17.09
CA GLN A 509 3.59 16.13 16.42
C GLN A 509 3.49 16.84 15.07
N VAL A 510 4.39 17.79 14.80
CA VAL A 510 4.38 18.60 13.57
C VAL A 510 5.76 18.56 12.92
N PHE A 511 5.79 18.24 11.62
CA PHE A 511 6.95 18.36 10.74
C PHE A 511 6.88 19.65 9.94
N PHE A 512 8.02 20.32 9.76
CA PHE A 512 8.14 21.61 9.09
C PHE A 512 9.32 21.59 8.11
N HIS A 513 9.03 21.81 6.82
CA HIS A 513 10.01 21.92 5.74
C HIS A 513 10.20 23.40 5.39
N TYR A 514 11.23 24.04 5.94
CA TYR A 514 11.32 25.51 5.92
C TYR A 514 12.15 26.09 4.76
N GLY A 515 12.88 25.28 4.00
CA GLY A 515 13.58 25.72 2.81
C GLY A 515 14.27 24.61 2.04
N GLN A 516 14.69 24.91 0.81
CA GLN A 516 15.18 23.94 -0.16
C GLN A 516 16.66 24.13 -0.50
N LEU A 517 17.40 23.02 -0.55
CA LEU A 517 18.85 23.00 -0.77
C LEU A 517 19.23 22.95 -2.26
N THR A 518 18.32 22.53 -3.12
CA THR A 518 18.55 22.29 -4.56
C THR A 518 17.29 22.58 -5.38
N SER A 519 17.40 22.58 -6.71
CA SER A 519 16.27 22.59 -7.64
C SER A 519 15.87 21.21 -8.15
N ALA A 520 16.71 20.19 -7.97
CA ALA A 520 16.37 18.80 -8.28
C ALA A 520 15.26 18.31 -7.34
N HIS A 521 14.17 17.79 -7.90
CA HIS A 521 12.99 17.30 -7.17
C HIS A 521 12.26 18.31 -6.27
N ALA A 522 12.59 19.60 -6.42
CA ALA A 522 12.04 20.70 -5.63
C ALA A 522 10.65 21.14 -6.13
N GLN A 523 9.68 21.16 -5.21
CA GLN A 523 8.32 21.66 -5.43
C GLN A 523 8.18 23.09 -4.87
N SER A 524 7.09 23.82 -5.14
CA SER A 524 6.96 25.23 -4.71
C SER A 524 6.56 25.38 -3.22
N GLU A 525 7.19 24.60 -2.33
CA GLU A 525 6.68 24.20 -1.02
C GLU A 525 7.46 24.74 0.20
N ALA A 526 8.41 25.66 0.06
CA ALA A 526 9.12 26.14 1.25
C ALA A 526 8.18 26.76 2.29
N LEU A 527 8.42 26.43 3.56
CA LEU A 527 7.56 26.67 4.74
C LEU A 527 6.35 25.71 4.86
N ASN A 528 6.25 24.65 4.04
CA ASN A 528 5.22 23.61 4.15
C ASN A 528 5.32 22.84 5.49
N TRP A 529 4.20 22.32 5.97
CA TRP A 529 4.13 21.53 7.21
C TRP A 529 3.19 20.33 7.10
N SER A 530 3.34 19.37 7.99
CA SER A 530 2.45 18.19 8.13
C SER A 530 2.33 17.84 9.61
N ALA A 531 1.16 17.41 10.06
CA ALA A 531 0.89 17.22 11.49
C ALA A 531 0.01 16.00 11.79
N ASN A 532 0.27 15.42 12.96
CA ASN A 532 -0.49 14.33 13.55
C ASN A 532 -0.91 14.70 14.99
N TYR A 533 -2.13 14.34 15.38
CA TYR A 533 -2.67 14.51 16.73
C TYR A 533 -3.03 13.14 17.30
N ASN A 534 -2.26 12.67 18.29
CA ASN A 534 -2.49 11.40 19.00
C ASN A 534 -2.71 10.16 18.10
N GLY A 535 -2.00 10.08 16.96
CA GLY A 535 -2.15 9.03 15.94
C GLY A 535 -3.02 9.44 14.75
N VAL A 536 -3.88 10.44 14.88
CA VAL A 536 -4.74 10.93 13.79
C VAL A 536 -3.95 11.87 12.86
N ASN A 537 -3.86 11.53 11.57
CA ASN A 537 -3.29 12.41 10.55
C ASN A 537 -4.22 13.63 10.36
N ILE A 538 -3.70 14.83 10.61
CA ILE A 538 -4.41 16.10 10.44
C ILE A 538 -4.07 16.70 9.08
N SER A 539 -2.78 16.80 8.77
CA SER A 539 -2.31 17.26 7.46
C SER A 539 -1.07 16.49 7.05
N SER A 540 -0.99 16.16 5.76
CA SER A 540 0.10 15.41 5.16
C SER A 540 0.26 15.79 3.70
N ASP A 541 1.49 16.04 3.27
CA ASP A 541 1.81 16.32 1.88
C ASP A 541 1.51 15.12 0.94
N PRO A 542 0.91 15.35 -0.25
CA PRO A 542 0.56 14.27 -1.17
C PRO A 542 1.74 13.71 -1.98
N GLY A 543 2.89 14.38 -2.06
CA GLY A 543 3.98 14.02 -2.96
C GLY A 543 3.64 14.34 -4.42
N THR A 544 3.95 13.42 -5.34
CA THR A 544 3.66 13.59 -6.77
C THR A 544 3.11 12.31 -7.43
N VAL A 545 2.43 12.49 -8.55
CA VAL A 545 2.17 11.44 -9.55
C VAL A 545 3.41 11.16 -10.40
N GLY A 546 3.34 10.12 -11.25
CA GLY A 546 4.40 9.81 -12.21
C GLY A 546 4.64 10.96 -13.20
N TYR A 547 5.93 11.25 -13.46
CA TYR A 547 6.40 12.46 -14.15
C TYR A 547 5.90 12.68 -15.59
N GLY A 548 5.35 11.65 -16.25
CA GLY A 548 4.70 11.80 -17.57
C GLY A 548 3.30 12.43 -17.50
N SER A 549 2.71 12.57 -16.31
CA SER A 549 1.38 13.16 -16.14
C SER A 549 1.44 14.70 -16.07
N PRO A 550 0.57 15.44 -16.80
CA PRO A 550 0.48 16.90 -16.69
C PRO A 550 0.22 17.41 -15.27
N PHE A 551 -0.43 16.60 -14.43
CA PHE A 551 -0.68 16.95 -13.03
C PHE A 551 0.61 17.21 -12.23
N HIS A 552 1.73 16.56 -12.57
CA HIS A 552 3.01 16.76 -11.88
C HIS A 552 3.45 18.23 -11.97
N SER A 553 3.63 18.74 -13.20
CA SER A 553 4.09 20.11 -13.45
C SER A 553 3.02 21.18 -13.21
N GLU A 554 1.74 20.86 -13.44
CA GLU A 554 0.65 21.85 -13.34
C GLU A 554 -0.01 21.93 -11.96
N TYR A 555 0.11 20.90 -11.11
CA TYR A 555 -0.47 20.92 -9.76
C TYR A 555 0.54 20.52 -8.66
N TYR A 556 1.12 19.32 -8.71
CA TYR A 556 1.89 18.79 -7.57
C TYR A 556 3.18 19.55 -7.28
N THR A 557 3.82 20.18 -8.27
CA THR A 557 4.98 21.07 -8.05
C THR A 557 4.59 22.51 -7.69
N GLN A 558 3.30 22.84 -7.61
CA GLN A 558 2.80 24.21 -7.45
C GLN A 558 2.33 24.49 -6.02
N GLY A 559 2.50 25.74 -5.55
CA GLY A 559 2.25 26.14 -4.15
C GLY A 559 0.85 25.77 -3.63
N LEU A 560 -0.17 25.76 -4.51
CA LEU A 560 -1.56 25.39 -4.22
C LEU A 560 -1.77 23.88 -3.93
N CYS A 561 -0.70 23.09 -3.89
CA CYS A 561 -0.70 21.69 -3.45
C CYS A 561 -0.30 21.53 -1.98
N HIS A 562 0.34 22.54 -1.38
CA HIS A 562 1.05 22.47 -0.11
C HIS A 562 0.51 23.48 0.90
N ASN A 563 0.84 23.30 2.19
CA ASN A 563 0.42 24.21 3.25
C ASN A 563 1.30 25.47 3.27
N VAL A 564 1.22 26.37 2.29
CA VAL A 564 2.17 27.49 2.10
C VAL A 564 1.52 28.85 1.82
N PRO A 565 2.17 29.97 2.19
CA PRO A 565 1.77 31.30 1.74
C PRO A 565 1.95 31.44 0.22
N LEU A 566 1.07 32.21 -0.42
CA LEU A 566 1.00 32.42 -1.86
C LEU A 566 0.94 33.92 -2.19
N VAL A 567 1.56 34.32 -3.30
CA VAL A 567 1.38 35.66 -3.90
C VAL A 567 0.92 35.49 -5.33
N ASN A 568 -0.22 36.09 -5.69
CA ASN A 568 -0.92 35.93 -6.97
C ASN A 568 -1.06 34.43 -7.36
N GLY A 569 -1.47 33.60 -6.39
CA GLY A 569 -1.66 32.15 -6.55
C GLY A 569 -0.36 31.34 -6.75
N ARG A 570 0.81 31.86 -6.36
CA ARG A 570 2.13 31.22 -6.58
C ARG A 570 2.94 31.14 -5.27
N GLY A 571 3.54 29.98 -4.99
CA GLY A 571 4.36 29.71 -3.80
C GLY A 571 5.80 30.23 -3.92
N GLN A 572 6.80 29.45 -3.51
CA GLN A 572 8.21 29.82 -3.69
C GLN A 572 8.61 29.87 -5.19
N LYS A 573 9.57 30.72 -5.60
CA LYS A 573 10.46 30.53 -6.78
C LYS A 573 11.56 31.61 -6.80
N PRO A 574 12.85 31.28 -6.98
CA PRO A 574 13.44 29.93 -7.07
C PRO A 574 13.47 29.23 -5.70
N PRO A 575 13.82 27.93 -5.66
CA PRO A 575 14.23 27.25 -4.44
C PRO A 575 15.29 28.06 -3.67
N GLN A 576 15.13 28.16 -2.36
CA GLN A 576 16.04 28.86 -1.45
C GLN A 576 16.09 28.12 -0.10
N PRO A 577 17.27 28.01 0.54
CA PRO A 577 17.46 27.18 1.74
C PRO A 577 16.77 27.71 2.99
N GLY A 578 16.27 28.95 2.97
CA GLY A 578 15.65 29.60 4.12
C GLY A 578 16.63 29.84 5.28
N LYS A 579 16.11 30.42 6.36
CA LYS A 579 16.82 30.60 7.63
C LYS A 579 15.93 30.18 8.79
N LEU A 580 16.45 29.31 9.66
CA LEU A 580 15.86 29.05 10.97
C LEU A 580 16.02 30.32 11.83
N LEU A 581 14.93 30.81 12.39
CA LEU A 581 14.93 31.97 13.29
C LEU A 581 14.89 31.54 14.77
N ARG A 582 14.16 30.47 15.06
CA ARG A 582 14.06 29.87 16.40
C ARG A 582 13.66 28.41 16.30
N PHE A 583 14.21 27.59 17.19
CA PHE A 583 13.71 26.27 17.54
C PHE A 583 13.73 26.14 19.06
N ASP A 584 12.59 25.76 19.65
CA ASP A 584 12.41 25.69 21.10
C ASP A 584 11.57 24.43 21.43
N ALA A 585 12.28 23.35 21.76
CA ALA A 585 11.69 22.02 21.94
C ALA A 585 10.74 21.95 23.16
N GLU A 586 11.03 22.70 24.21
CA GLU A 586 10.25 22.70 25.46
C GLU A 586 8.98 23.54 25.33
N ARG A 587 9.06 24.71 24.69
CA ARG A 587 7.86 25.48 24.34
C ARG A 587 7.05 24.80 23.25
N GLY A 588 7.67 23.98 22.40
CA GLY A 588 7.02 23.38 21.24
C GLY A 588 6.82 24.42 20.14
N GLU A 589 7.87 25.20 19.86
CA GLU A 589 7.86 26.33 18.95
C GLU A 589 8.98 26.21 17.91
N VAL A 590 8.67 26.51 16.65
CA VAL A 590 9.68 26.69 15.59
C VAL A 590 9.29 27.86 14.69
N SER A 591 10.27 28.69 14.31
CA SER A 591 10.06 29.85 13.43
C SER A 591 11.17 29.90 12.38
N ALA A 592 10.82 30.11 11.12
CA ALA A 592 11.76 30.20 10.00
C ALA A 592 11.27 31.18 8.93
N ALA A 593 12.22 31.70 8.14
CA ALA A 593 11.94 32.72 7.12
C ALA A 593 12.61 32.42 5.76
N GLN A 594 11.96 32.93 4.73
CA GLN A 594 12.34 32.94 3.33
C GLN A 594 12.40 34.39 2.85
N SER A 595 13.56 35.04 3.03
CA SER A 595 13.76 36.46 2.66
C SER A 595 13.71 36.72 1.15
N LYS A 596 13.87 35.67 0.34
CA LYS A 596 13.73 35.67 -1.13
C LYS A 596 12.72 34.60 -1.57
N TYR A 597 11.54 34.59 -0.97
CA TYR A 597 10.49 33.60 -1.26
C TYR A 597 10.06 33.64 -2.74
N ARG A 598 9.92 34.86 -3.29
CA ARG A 598 9.94 35.17 -4.72
C ARG A 598 10.79 36.43 -4.95
N PRO A 599 11.11 36.84 -6.19
CA PRO A 599 11.57 38.20 -6.43
C PRO A 599 10.63 39.20 -5.75
N ASN A 600 11.20 40.10 -4.97
CA ASN A 600 10.51 41.16 -4.22
C ASN A 600 9.45 40.68 -3.21
N VAL A 601 9.49 39.41 -2.80
CA VAL A 601 8.60 38.84 -1.78
C VAL A 601 9.41 38.09 -0.72
N SER A 602 9.14 38.41 0.54
CA SER A 602 9.59 37.64 1.70
C SER A 602 8.41 36.92 2.36
N ALA A 603 8.70 35.80 3.02
CA ALA A 603 7.73 35.05 3.81
C ALA A 603 8.36 34.54 5.12
N ARG A 604 7.53 34.37 6.16
CA ARG A 604 7.92 33.78 7.44
C ARG A 604 6.80 32.84 7.91
N ARG A 605 7.15 31.78 8.63
CA ARG A 605 6.20 30.96 9.36
C ARG A 605 6.69 30.68 10.77
N THR A 606 5.78 30.73 11.74
CA THR A 606 5.95 30.27 13.11
C THR A 606 4.89 29.21 13.42
N LEU A 607 5.31 28.06 13.96
CA LEU A 607 4.43 26.98 14.42
C LEU A 607 4.60 26.84 15.94
N ARG A 608 3.50 26.82 16.69
CA ARG A 608 3.47 26.70 18.16
C ARG A 608 2.45 25.69 18.64
N ILE A 609 2.78 24.94 19.69
CA ILE A 609 1.85 24.05 20.40
C ILE A 609 1.45 24.70 21.73
N GLU A 610 0.26 25.29 21.76
CA GLU A 610 -0.30 26.09 22.86
C GLU A 610 -1.39 25.29 23.59
N GLY A 611 -0.99 24.55 24.63
CA GLY A 611 -1.86 23.56 25.27
C GLY A 611 -2.14 22.40 24.31
N ASP A 612 -3.43 22.10 24.09
CA ASP A 612 -3.86 21.12 23.07
C ASP A 612 -4.04 21.72 21.67
N ALA A 613 -3.78 23.02 21.46
CA ALA A 613 -3.95 23.67 20.16
C ALA A 613 -2.64 23.75 19.37
N LEU A 614 -2.73 23.58 18.05
CA LEU A 614 -1.66 23.96 17.11
C LEU A 614 -1.97 25.35 16.54
N VAL A 615 -1.00 26.25 16.61
CA VAL A 615 -1.05 27.58 16.00
C VAL A 615 -0.05 27.64 14.85
N ASP A 616 -0.55 27.95 13.66
CA ASP A 616 0.22 28.31 12.48
C ASP A 616 0.09 29.82 12.23
N GLU A 617 1.21 30.52 12.15
CA GLU A 617 1.32 31.97 11.94
C GLU A 617 2.21 32.20 10.71
N ALA A 618 1.61 32.54 9.57
CA ALA A 618 2.28 32.68 8.28
C ALA A 618 2.22 34.14 7.77
N THR A 619 3.37 34.81 7.74
CA THR A 619 3.53 36.16 7.19
C THR A 619 3.97 36.10 5.73
N VAL A 620 3.41 36.96 4.87
CA VAL A 620 3.90 37.19 3.51
C VAL A 620 3.89 38.68 3.18
N ALA A 621 5.00 39.19 2.66
CA ALA A 621 5.25 40.62 2.51
C ALA A 621 5.99 40.97 1.20
N ILE A 622 5.44 41.92 0.45
CA ILE A 622 6.05 42.54 -0.73
C ILE A 622 7.08 43.58 -0.26
N THR A 623 8.35 43.35 -0.61
CA THR A 623 9.47 44.18 -0.15
C THR A 623 9.57 45.50 -0.91
N GLU A 624 9.09 45.57 -2.16
CA GLU A 624 9.02 46.82 -2.93
C GLU A 624 7.90 47.75 -2.43
N ALA A 625 8.22 49.03 -2.26
CA ALA A 625 7.40 49.98 -1.50
C ALA A 625 6.13 50.51 -2.21
N ARG A 626 5.83 50.08 -3.45
CA ARG A 626 4.74 50.65 -4.29
C ARG A 626 3.84 49.62 -4.96
N GLN A 627 3.93 48.33 -4.60
CA GLN A 627 3.11 47.27 -5.20
C GLN A 627 2.18 46.63 -4.15
N THR A 628 0.98 46.28 -4.59
CA THR A 628 0.05 45.39 -3.90
C THR A 628 -0.19 44.14 -4.74
N ALA A 629 -0.58 43.05 -4.11
CA ALA A 629 -0.90 41.79 -4.79
C ALA A 629 -2.06 41.07 -4.09
N GLN A 630 -2.57 40.01 -4.72
CA GLN A 630 -3.34 39.00 -3.98
C GLN A 630 -2.37 38.20 -3.11
N LEU A 631 -2.55 38.29 -1.80
CA LEU A 631 -1.82 37.54 -0.79
C LEU A 631 -2.75 36.42 -0.30
N GLY A 632 -2.20 35.22 -0.12
CA GLY A 632 -3.01 34.08 0.30
C GLY A 632 -2.26 33.02 1.08
N LEU A 633 -3.02 32.05 1.59
CA LEU A 633 -2.53 30.86 2.27
C LEU A 633 -3.33 29.64 1.82
N ALA A 634 -2.64 28.62 1.29
CA ALA A 634 -3.24 27.31 1.03
C ALA A 634 -3.09 26.39 2.25
N LEU A 635 -4.12 25.60 2.55
CA LEU A 635 -4.14 24.60 3.63
C LEU A 635 -4.91 23.35 3.19
N HIS A 636 -4.43 22.18 3.60
CA HIS A 636 -4.98 20.89 3.19
C HIS A 636 -5.14 19.94 4.38
N PHE A 637 -6.35 19.46 4.65
CA PHE A 637 -6.64 18.57 5.77
C PHE A 637 -7.18 17.21 5.32
N GLN A 638 -6.95 16.20 6.16
CA GLN A 638 -7.42 14.81 5.95
C GLN A 638 -8.80 14.54 6.59
N GLY A 639 -9.41 15.54 7.22
CA GLY A 639 -10.76 15.48 7.79
C GLY A 639 -11.80 16.13 6.88
N LYS A 640 -13.07 15.77 7.05
CA LYS A 640 -14.21 16.37 6.34
C LYS A 640 -14.54 17.73 6.97
N THR A 641 -14.60 18.77 6.14
CA THR A 641 -15.11 20.10 6.53
C THR A 641 -16.63 20.12 6.65
N HIS A 642 -17.16 20.86 7.63
CA HIS A 642 -18.57 21.27 7.68
C HIS A 642 -18.66 22.77 7.41
N LEU A 643 -19.37 23.17 6.34
CA LEU A 643 -19.49 24.58 5.94
C LEU A 643 -20.82 25.19 6.40
N PRO A 644 -20.82 26.43 6.94
CA PRO A 644 -22.02 27.24 7.10
C PRO A 644 -22.72 27.53 5.76
N GLN A 645 -24.01 27.91 5.82
CA GLN A 645 -24.81 28.24 4.63
C GLN A 645 -24.28 29.46 3.84
N SER A 646 -23.46 30.32 4.46
CA SER A 646 -22.81 31.46 3.80
C SER A 646 -21.81 31.07 2.69
N PHE A 647 -21.40 29.81 2.61
CA PHE A 647 -20.49 29.31 1.57
C PHE A 647 -21.21 29.03 0.24
N LEU A 648 -21.18 30.04 -0.64
CA LEU A 648 -21.76 30.00 -1.99
C LEU A 648 -20.84 29.29 -2.99
N PRO A 649 -21.35 28.59 -4.02
CA PRO A 649 -20.54 27.99 -5.08
C PRO A 649 -19.68 29.00 -5.87
N VAL A 650 -18.60 28.52 -6.48
CA VAL A 650 -17.71 29.30 -7.36
C VAL A 650 -17.60 28.62 -8.72
N ASP A 651 -18.20 29.21 -9.75
CA ASP A 651 -18.34 28.59 -11.09
C ASP A 651 -17.00 28.36 -11.81
N ASP A 652 -16.10 29.33 -11.75
CA ASP A 652 -14.73 29.22 -12.27
C ASP A 652 -13.72 29.77 -11.25
N PHE A 653 -13.16 28.86 -10.45
CA PHE A 653 -12.10 29.17 -9.47
C PHE A 653 -10.73 29.46 -10.13
N ALA A 654 -10.53 29.05 -11.39
CA ALA A 654 -9.30 29.27 -12.15
C ALA A 654 -9.27 30.61 -12.90
N LYS A 655 -10.42 31.28 -13.06
CA LYS A 655 -10.56 32.58 -13.74
C LYS A 655 -9.54 33.61 -13.23
N GLY A 656 -8.60 34.01 -14.10
CA GLY A 656 -7.54 34.98 -13.77
C GLY A 656 -6.44 34.45 -12.82
N ARG A 657 -6.46 33.16 -12.44
CA ARG A 657 -5.48 32.53 -11.55
C ARG A 657 -4.55 31.57 -12.32
N THR A 658 -3.65 30.89 -11.62
CA THR A 658 -2.70 29.92 -12.21
C THR A 658 -3.37 28.58 -12.54
N ALA A 659 -2.79 27.82 -13.48
CA ALA A 659 -3.32 26.52 -13.93
C ALA A 659 -3.63 25.53 -12.79
N ALA A 660 -2.90 25.59 -11.67
CA ALA A 660 -3.13 24.77 -10.49
C ALA A 660 -4.55 24.87 -9.91
N PHE A 661 -5.23 26.01 -10.08
CA PHE A 661 -6.60 26.23 -9.58
C PHE A 661 -7.64 25.37 -10.31
N LYS A 662 -7.40 25.00 -11.58
CA LYS A 662 -8.34 24.21 -12.41
C LYS A 662 -8.55 22.76 -11.91
N TYR A 663 -7.70 22.30 -11.00
CA TYR A 663 -7.74 20.94 -10.45
C TYR A 663 -8.61 20.82 -9.19
N TRP A 664 -9.00 21.93 -8.58
CA TRP A 664 -9.92 21.93 -7.44
C TRP A 664 -11.37 21.74 -7.94
N LYS A 665 -12.18 21.04 -7.16
CA LYS A 665 -13.59 20.74 -7.45
C LYS A 665 -14.48 21.08 -6.27
N ASP A 666 -15.78 21.15 -6.51
CA ASP A 666 -16.82 21.39 -5.50
C ASP A 666 -16.54 22.68 -4.68
N VAL A 667 -15.95 23.70 -5.33
CA VAL A 667 -15.43 24.91 -4.67
C VAL A 667 -16.55 25.85 -4.23
N ARG A 668 -16.44 26.34 -3.00
CA ARG A 668 -17.31 27.34 -2.39
C ARG A 668 -16.49 28.44 -1.72
N ALA A 669 -17.10 29.61 -1.54
CA ALA A 669 -16.47 30.77 -0.92
C ALA A 669 -17.42 31.52 0.01
N ALA A 670 -16.86 32.15 1.04
CA ALA A 670 -17.50 33.19 1.83
C ALA A 670 -16.46 34.27 2.19
N SER A 671 -16.89 35.53 2.30
CA SER A 671 -16.05 36.64 2.74
C SER A 671 -16.23 36.90 4.23
N PHE A 672 -15.14 37.27 4.91
CA PHE A 672 -15.06 37.47 6.34
C PHE A 672 -14.15 38.66 6.66
N ARG A 673 -14.41 39.29 7.81
CA ARG A 673 -13.55 40.33 8.40
C ARG A 673 -12.88 39.80 9.66
N ASP A 674 -11.57 39.95 9.75
CA ASP A 674 -10.68 39.62 10.88
C ASP A 674 -10.63 38.14 11.32
N ASN A 675 -11.75 37.41 11.34
CA ASN A 675 -11.85 36.02 11.81
C ASN A 675 -12.89 35.18 11.02
N ALA A 676 -12.63 33.88 10.91
CA ALA A 676 -13.60 32.86 10.50
C ALA A 676 -13.36 31.57 11.30
N GLU A 677 -14.41 30.84 11.69
CA GLU A 677 -14.29 29.54 12.38
C GLU A 677 -15.04 28.45 11.62
N ILE A 678 -14.38 27.30 11.43
CA ILE A 678 -14.89 26.15 10.69
C ILE A 678 -14.52 24.86 11.44
N ASP A 679 -15.50 24.00 11.72
CA ASP A 679 -15.25 22.69 12.33
C ASP A 679 -14.94 21.61 11.28
N VAL A 680 -13.92 20.80 11.55
CA VAL A 680 -13.41 19.75 10.67
C VAL A 680 -13.34 18.42 11.42
N THR A 681 -14.01 17.38 10.90
CA THR A 681 -14.03 16.04 11.52
C THR A 681 -13.02 15.10 10.85
N PHE A 682 -12.05 14.64 11.63
CA PHE A 682 -11.00 13.72 11.22
C PHE A 682 -11.37 12.25 11.50
N PRO A 683 -10.67 11.28 10.88
CA PRO A 683 -10.88 9.86 11.16
C PRO A 683 -10.77 9.53 12.65
N GLY A 684 -11.68 8.68 13.14
CA GLY A 684 -11.76 8.34 14.57
C GLY A 684 -12.63 9.28 15.42
N GLY A 685 -13.36 10.21 14.79
CA GLY A 685 -14.31 11.09 15.49
C GLY A 685 -13.70 12.35 16.10
N LEU A 686 -12.39 12.56 15.93
CA LEU A 686 -11.70 13.78 16.36
C LEU A 686 -12.23 15.00 15.58
N VAL A 687 -12.91 15.92 16.27
CA VAL A 687 -13.31 17.21 15.70
C VAL A 687 -12.30 18.28 16.12
N MET A 688 -11.80 19.04 15.16
CA MET A 688 -10.99 20.24 15.41
C MET A 688 -11.79 21.46 14.97
N ARG A 689 -11.84 22.48 15.83
CA ARG A 689 -12.21 23.82 15.42
C ARG A 689 -11.01 24.49 14.80
N VAL A 690 -11.15 24.89 13.54
CA VAL A 690 -10.14 25.63 12.80
C VAL A 690 -10.56 27.09 12.77
N ARG A 691 -9.89 27.92 13.57
CA ARG A 691 -10.05 29.37 13.53
C ARG A 691 -9.00 29.96 12.60
N PHE A 692 -9.46 30.68 11.58
CA PHE A 692 -8.65 31.53 10.72
C PHE A 692 -8.75 32.97 11.23
N SER A 693 -7.64 33.68 11.30
CA SER A 693 -7.59 35.12 11.58
C SER A 693 -6.65 35.81 10.60
N VAL A 694 -7.16 36.84 9.93
CA VAL A 694 -6.47 37.62 8.87
C VAL A 694 -6.90 39.08 9.01
N PRO A 695 -5.99 40.04 9.21
CA PRO A 695 -6.38 41.44 9.42
C PRO A 695 -7.19 42.02 8.24
N GLY A 696 -8.36 42.59 8.54
CA GLY A 696 -9.25 43.20 7.55
C GLY A 696 -10.12 42.19 6.80
N GLU A 697 -10.52 42.54 5.57
CA GLU A 697 -11.36 41.70 4.71
C GLU A 697 -10.55 40.59 4.03
N PHE A 698 -11.09 39.37 4.04
CA PHE A 698 -10.54 38.23 3.29
C PHE A 698 -11.65 37.31 2.77
N THR A 699 -11.36 36.61 1.67
CA THR A 699 -12.23 35.52 1.18
C THR A 699 -11.65 34.18 1.59
N LEU A 700 -12.48 33.34 2.19
CA LEU A 700 -12.16 31.96 2.55
C LEU A 700 -12.81 31.03 1.52
N TYR A 701 -11.98 30.44 0.67
CA TYR A 701 -12.38 29.38 -0.27
C TYR A 701 -12.24 28.01 0.39
N GLN A 702 -13.17 27.10 0.13
CA GLN A 702 -13.08 25.68 0.48
C GLN A 702 -13.44 24.84 -0.74
N GLY A 703 -12.68 23.78 -1.00
CA GLY A 703 -13.01 22.80 -2.05
C GLY A 703 -12.27 21.49 -1.89
N ARG A 704 -12.47 20.59 -2.86
CA ARG A 704 -11.76 19.31 -2.94
C ARG A 704 -10.62 19.44 -3.94
N SER A 705 -9.38 19.42 -3.45
CA SER A 705 -8.20 19.39 -4.30
C SER A 705 -7.70 17.95 -4.48
N PRO A 706 -6.84 17.67 -5.49
CA PRO A 706 -6.21 16.37 -5.63
C PRO A 706 -5.47 15.95 -4.35
N GLY A 707 -5.84 14.76 -3.86
CA GLY A 707 -4.90 13.91 -3.15
C GLY A 707 -4.18 13.00 -4.13
N ARG A 708 -3.45 12.01 -3.62
CA ARG A 708 -2.83 10.93 -4.40
C ARG A 708 -3.87 10.27 -5.32
N PRO A 709 -3.51 9.68 -6.48
CA PRO A 709 -4.47 9.16 -7.45
C PRO A 709 -5.63 8.36 -6.84
N SER A 710 -6.85 8.63 -7.34
CA SER A 710 -8.17 8.25 -6.79
C SER A 710 -8.63 8.91 -5.48
N GLN A 711 -7.82 9.76 -4.82
CA GLN A 711 -8.17 10.44 -3.56
C GLN A 711 -8.36 11.96 -3.73
N SER A 712 -9.12 12.57 -2.82
CA SER A 712 -9.32 14.04 -2.74
C SER A 712 -9.09 14.54 -1.32
N ARG A 713 -8.40 15.67 -1.16
CA ARG A 713 -8.19 16.35 0.14
C ARG A 713 -9.25 17.43 0.35
N PHE A 714 -9.70 17.63 1.59
CA PHE A 714 -10.48 18.83 1.95
C PHE A 714 -9.51 19.99 2.13
N SER A 715 -9.68 21.01 1.29
CA SER A 715 -8.67 22.05 1.11
C SER A 715 -9.30 23.43 1.27
N PHE A 716 -8.51 24.36 1.80
CA PHE A 716 -8.86 25.75 2.01
C PHE A 716 -7.84 26.66 1.32
N TYR A 717 -8.31 27.79 0.82
CA TYR A 717 -7.47 28.87 0.32
C TYR A 717 -7.99 30.20 0.85
N LEU A 718 -7.16 30.90 1.60
CA LEU A 718 -7.45 32.23 2.12
C LEU A 718 -6.86 33.24 1.12
N GLU A 719 -7.61 34.28 0.74
CA GLU A 719 -7.16 35.32 -0.19
C GLU A 719 -7.56 36.73 0.30
N THR A 720 -6.62 37.67 0.28
CA THR A 720 -6.83 39.09 0.58
C THR A 720 -5.89 39.94 -0.28
N SER A 721 -6.17 41.24 -0.39
CA SER A 721 -5.39 42.19 -1.21
C SER A 721 -4.57 43.13 -0.35
N GLY A 722 -3.25 43.22 -0.57
CA GLY A 722 -2.40 44.10 0.22
C GLY A 722 -0.92 44.10 -0.18
N ARG A 723 -0.10 44.72 0.67
CA ARG A 723 1.38 44.68 0.59
C ARG A 723 1.97 43.61 1.51
N GLU A 724 1.42 43.47 2.72
CA GLU A 724 1.81 42.49 3.73
C GLU A 724 0.56 42.01 4.46
N THR A 725 0.56 40.75 4.90
CA THR A 725 -0.45 40.22 5.83
C THR A 725 0.10 39.05 6.65
N VAL A 726 -0.57 38.75 7.76
CA VAL A 726 -0.31 37.58 8.61
C VAL A 726 -1.56 36.72 8.66
N PHE A 727 -1.47 35.51 8.13
CA PHE A 727 -2.49 34.49 8.27
C PHE A 727 -2.22 33.70 9.55
N THR A 728 -3.14 33.76 10.52
CA THR A 728 -3.09 32.89 11.71
C THR A 728 -4.15 31.80 11.59
N THR A 729 -3.76 30.54 11.78
CA THR A 729 -4.67 29.38 11.82
C THR A 729 -4.47 28.63 13.12
N ARG A 730 -5.52 28.58 13.95
CA ARG A 730 -5.52 27.83 15.22
C ARG A 730 -6.39 26.59 15.09
N LEU A 731 -5.78 25.41 15.19
CA LEU A 731 -6.47 24.12 15.24
C LEU A 731 -6.60 23.70 16.70
N THR A 732 -7.81 23.73 17.24
CA THR A 732 -8.11 23.35 18.64
C THR A 732 -9.04 22.14 18.65
N PRO A 733 -8.72 21.05 19.37
CA PRO A 733 -9.64 19.92 19.48
C PRO A 733 -10.91 20.36 20.21
N VAL A 734 -12.08 20.11 19.60
CA VAL A 734 -13.37 20.31 20.26
C VAL A 734 -13.51 19.20 21.30
N ARG A 735 -13.16 19.52 22.56
CA ARG A 735 -13.37 18.61 23.68
C ARG A 735 -14.87 18.35 23.80
N ALA A 736 -15.29 17.09 23.63
CA ALA A 736 -16.56 16.66 24.18
C ALA A 736 -16.53 16.91 25.70
N THR A 737 -17.59 17.49 26.26
CA THR A 737 -17.71 17.84 27.67
C THR A 737 -17.86 16.59 28.54
N THR A 738 -16.75 15.90 28.76
CA THR A 738 -16.64 14.76 29.68
C THR A 738 -16.15 15.26 31.02
N THR A 739 -17.09 15.68 31.88
CA THR A 739 -16.82 16.13 33.26
C THR A 739 -16.08 15.03 34.03
N THR A 740 -14.76 15.22 34.20
CA THR A 740 -13.88 14.16 34.72
C THR A 740 -13.65 14.33 36.21
N THR A 741 -14.52 13.74 37.04
CA THR A 741 -14.32 13.70 38.49
C THR A 741 -13.30 12.60 38.83
N THR A 742 -12.14 12.98 39.38
CA THR A 742 -11.13 12.04 39.87
C THR A 742 -11.67 11.22 41.04
N GLY A 743 -11.63 9.89 40.93
CA GLY A 743 -12.37 9.00 41.83
C GLY A 743 -11.60 8.46 43.04
N VAL A 744 -12.38 7.98 44.01
CA VAL A 744 -11.99 6.96 45.00
C VAL A 744 -12.99 5.79 44.89
N ALA A 745 -12.63 4.60 45.36
CA ALA A 745 -13.26 3.35 44.93
C ALA A 745 -14.68 3.09 45.49
N ARG A 746 -15.56 2.61 44.58
CA ARG A 746 -16.69 1.69 44.78
C ARG A 746 -17.41 1.68 46.15
N SER A 747 -18.61 2.24 46.17
CA SER A 747 -19.82 1.56 46.67
C SER A 747 -21.05 2.14 45.97
N PHE A 748 -22.09 1.33 45.74
CA PHE A 748 -23.38 1.78 45.22
C PHE A 748 -24.33 2.07 46.39
N ILE A 749 -24.98 3.24 46.42
CA ILE A 749 -26.44 3.40 46.51
C ILE A 749 -26.86 4.89 46.51
N VAL A 750 -28.01 5.11 45.88
CA VAL A 750 -28.80 6.32 45.56
C VAL A 750 -29.09 7.25 46.75
N ILE A 751 -29.11 8.59 46.53
CA ILE A 751 -30.26 9.53 46.73
C ILE A 751 -29.90 10.98 46.33
N ALA A 752 -30.93 11.79 46.03
CA ALA A 752 -30.91 12.93 45.11
C ALA A 752 -30.70 14.34 45.71
N ALA A 753 -30.22 15.25 44.84
CA ALA A 753 -30.69 16.63 44.62
C ALA A 753 -30.27 17.00 43.17
N ALA A 754 -31.11 17.51 42.25
CA ALA A 754 -31.95 18.71 42.27
C ALA A 754 -31.12 20.02 42.40
N GLY A 755 -30.89 20.82 41.34
CA GLY A 755 -31.10 20.59 39.89
C GLY A 755 -31.40 21.90 39.14
N GLU A 756 -30.91 22.06 37.91
CA GLU A 756 -31.28 23.19 37.02
C GLU A 756 -31.03 22.89 35.52
N GLY A 757 -32.08 22.86 34.71
CA GLY A 757 -32.03 23.40 33.33
C GLY A 757 -31.47 22.61 32.13
N GLU A 758 -31.30 21.29 32.15
CA GLU A 758 -30.83 20.54 30.95
C GLU A 758 -31.96 19.76 30.24
N GLU A 759 -32.14 19.95 28.92
CA GLU A 759 -33.17 19.25 28.13
C GLU A 759 -32.88 17.75 28.03
N THR A 760 -33.76 16.92 28.59
CA THR A 760 -33.59 15.46 28.64
C THR A 760 -33.79 14.82 27.26
N SER A 761 -32.73 14.75 26.46
CA SER A 761 -32.78 14.05 25.17
C SER A 761 -33.13 12.57 25.35
N ARG A 762 -34.26 12.14 24.78
CA ARG A 762 -34.78 10.77 24.89
C ARG A 762 -33.72 9.74 24.47
N VAL A 763 -33.51 8.72 25.30
CA VAL A 763 -32.60 7.60 24.99
C VAL A 763 -33.09 6.86 23.73
N PRO A 764 -32.26 6.68 22.69
CA PRO A 764 -32.64 5.97 21.48
C PRO A 764 -32.90 4.49 21.75
N VAL A 765 -33.84 3.91 21.01
CA VAL A 765 -34.20 2.49 21.14
C VAL A 765 -34.11 1.80 19.77
N ILE A 766 -33.34 0.73 19.65
CA ILE A 766 -33.18 -0.07 18.43
C ILE A 766 -33.81 -1.45 18.66
N MET A 767 -34.77 -1.84 17.82
CA MET A 767 -35.29 -3.19 17.77
C MET A 767 -34.61 -4.00 16.67
N LEU A 768 -33.97 -5.11 17.03
CA LEU A 768 -33.34 -6.05 16.13
C LEU A 768 -34.29 -7.23 15.85
N ARG A 769 -34.55 -7.50 14.57
CA ARG A 769 -35.20 -8.73 14.07
C ARG A 769 -34.14 -9.73 13.65
N SER A 770 -34.02 -10.85 14.36
CA SER A 770 -32.99 -11.88 14.08
C SER A 770 -33.28 -13.24 14.72
N GLY A 771 -32.31 -14.15 14.70
CA GLY A 771 -32.40 -15.52 15.22
C GLY A 771 -33.16 -16.46 14.27
N TRP A 772 -32.65 -16.63 13.05
CA TRP A 772 -33.36 -17.30 11.97
C TRP A 772 -33.43 -18.84 12.12
N GLY A 773 -32.40 -19.43 12.72
CA GLY A 773 -32.23 -20.87 12.84
C GLY A 773 -31.40 -21.27 14.06
N THR A 774 -31.64 -22.48 14.55
CA THR A 774 -31.01 -23.07 15.76
C THR A 774 -30.38 -24.45 15.47
N ALA A 775 -30.13 -24.74 14.19
CA ALA A 775 -29.53 -25.98 13.67
C ALA A 775 -28.27 -25.74 12.81
N ASN A 776 -27.86 -24.47 12.66
CA ASN A 776 -26.65 -23.99 11.98
C ASN A 776 -25.96 -22.97 12.91
N ILE A 777 -24.65 -23.08 13.20
CA ILE A 777 -23.97 -22.15 14.12
C ILE A 777 -23.80 -20.74 13.53
N GLY A 778 -23.81 -20.60 12.21
CA GLY A 778 -23.83 -19.32 11.51
C GLY A 778 -25.12 -18.52 11.71
N ASP A 779 -26.28 -19.15 11.50
CA ASP A 779 -27.60 -18.53 11.77
C ASP A 779 -27.74 -18.10 13.24
N ILE A 780 -27.17 -18.87 14.17
CA ILE A 780 -27.10 -18.51 15.59
C ILE A 780 -26.10 -17.36 15.79
N ALA A 781 -25.01 -17.26 15.02
CA ALA A 781 -23.95 -16.25 15.16
C ALA A 781 -24.30 -14.85 14.60
N HIS A 782 -25.23 -14.74 13.65
CA HIS A 782 -25.68 -13.42 13.12
C HIS A 782 -26.20 -12.50 14.24
N THR A 783 -26.97 -13.06 15.17
CA THR A 783 -27.62 -12.32 16.28
C THR A 783 -26.62 -11.75 17.31
N PRO A 784 -25.79 -12.57 18.00
CA PRO A 784 -24.81 -12.08 18.96
C PRO A 784 -23.73 -11.24 18.27
N GLY A 785 -23.42 -11.52 17.00
CA GLY A 785 -22.51 -10.71 16.20
C GLY A 785 -23.04 -9.28 16.00
N LEU A 786 -24.32 -9.13 15.65
CA LEU A 786 -24.91 -7.80 15.45
C LEU A 786 -25.15 -7.07 16.78
N LEU A 787 -25.60 -7.76 17.84
CA LEU A 787 -25.69 -7.19 19.19
C LEU A 787 -24.33 -6.67 19.66
N SER A 788 -23.26 -7.43 19.45
CA SER A 788 -21.88 -7.01 19.80
C SER A 788 -21.39 -5.78 19.03
N LEU A 789 -21.91 -5.54 17.82
CA LEU A 789 -21.62 -4.32 17.06
C LEU A 789 -22.46 -3.14 17.57
N LEU A 790 -23.74 -3.36 17.87
CA LEU A 790 -24.64 -2.34 18.42
C LEU A 790 -24.17 -1.84 19.79
N GLU A 791 -23.91 -2.74 20.75
CA GLU A 791 -23.38 -2.36 22.08
C GLU A 791 -22.02 -1.63 22.00
N HIS A 792 -21.20 -1.94 20.99
CA HIS A 792 -19.85 -1.38 20.86
C HIS A 792 -19.79 -0.03 20.14
N HIS A 793 -20.70 0.23 19.20
CA HIS A 793 -20.73 1.44 18.38
C HIS A 793 -21.91 2.38 18.70
N ILE A 794 -22.92 1.89 19.42
CA ILE A 794 -24.11 2.63 19.86
C ILE A 794 -24.44 2.27 21.33
N PRO A 795 -23.48 2.37 22.28
CA PRO A 795 -23.68 1.97 23.68
C PRO A 795 -24.79 2.74 24.41
N GLU A 796 -25.22 3.88 23.88
CA GLU A 796 -26.29 4.71 24.44
C GLU A 796 -27.69 4.27 23.98
N ALA A 797 -27.81 3.33 23.03
CA ALA A 797 -29.09 2.83 22.58
C ALA A 797 -29.57 1.66 23.45
N LYS A 798 -30.82 1.72 23.92
CA LYS A 798 -31.52 0.54 24.42
C LYS A 798 -31.74 -0.43 23.26
N LEU A 799 -31.49 -1.71 23.50
CA LEU A 799 -31.62 -2.75 22.49
C LEU A 799 -32.80 -3.68 22.82
N ILE A 800 -33.67 -3.90 21.84
CA ILE A 800 -34.75 -4.90 21.90
C ILE A 800 -34.42 -5.99 20.88
N LEU A 801 -34.46 -7.27 21.28
CA LEU A 801 -34.35 -8.41 20.36
C LEU A 801 -35.72 -9.07 20.18
N TRP A 802 -36.28 -8.96 18.97
CA TRP A 802 -37.46 -9.69 18.53
C TRP A 802 -37.03 -10.93 17.76
N GLY A 803 -36.94 -12.06 18.47
CA GLY A 803 -36.45 -13.33 17.93
C GLY A 803 -37.43 -14.03 16.98
N VAL A 804 -36.92 -14.77 15.98
CA VAL A 804 -37.73 -15.70 15.17
C VAL A 804 -37.72 -17.11 15.77
N LYS A 805 -36.54 -17.65 16.04
CA LYS A 805 -36.31 -18.92 16.76
C LYS A 805 -35.27 -18.70 17.86
N MET A 806 -35.56 -19.21 19.05
CA MET A 806 -34.76 -19.04 20.27
C MET A 806 -34.69 -20.34 21.10
N ASP A 807 -35.06 -21.47 20.49
CA ASP A 807 -35.06 -22.81 21.07
C ASP A 807 -33.63 -23.38 21.23
N ARG A 808 -33.53 -24.65 21.66
CA ARG A 808 -32.25 -25.37 21.85
C ARG A 808 -31.24 -24.62 22.73
N GLY A 809 -31.71 -23.86 23.73
CA GLY A 809 -30.89 -23.07 24.64
C GLY A 809 -30.33 -21.76 24.06
N VAL A 810 -30.62 -21.41 22.79
CA VAL A 810 -30.13 -20.16 22.18
C VAL A 810 -30.66 -18.92 22.90
N GLY A 811 -31.95 -18.89 23.24
CA GLY A 811 -32.57 -17.78 23.95
C GLY A 811 -32.09 -17.59 25.40
N GLU A 812 -31.67 -18.66 26.06
CA GLU A 812 -31.06 -18.60 27.41
C GLU A 812 -29.64 -18.06 27.33
N LYS A 813 -28.83 -18.61 26.41
CA LYS A 813 -27.47 -18.17 26.13
C LYS A 813 -27.42 -16.68 25.76
N LEU A 814 -28.32 -16.21 24.89
CA LEU A 814 -28.34 -14.80 24.49
C LEU A 814 -28.70 -13.88 25.67
N ARG A 815 -29.68 -14.23 26.51
CA ARG A 815 -29.98 -13.48 27.75
C ARG A 815 -28.78 -13.42 28.70
N ARG A 816 -28.04 -14.53 28.84
CA ARG A 816 -26.80 -14.61 29.64
C ARG A 816 -25.66 -13.77 29.06
N GLN A 817 -25.60 -13.61 27.73
CA GLN A 817 -24.53 -12.89 27.04
C GLN A 817 -24.82 -11.39 26.86
N PHE A 818 -26.10 -11.00 26.83
CA PHE A 818 -26.56 -9.63 26.61
C PHE A 818 -27.63 -9.25 27.64
N PRO A 819 -27.29 -9.12 28.93
CA PRO A 819 -28.26 -8.87 30.00
C PRO A 819 -28.98 -7.52 29.91
N ASN A 820 -28.48 -6.59 29.10
CA ASN A 820 -29.06 -5.26 28.89
C ASN A 820 -30.07 -5.22 27.72
N VAL A 821 -30.29 -6.34 27.01
CA VAL A 821 -31.22 -6.43 25.87
C VAL A 821 -32.61 -6.84 26.37
N LYS A 822 -33.66 -6.11 25.96
CA LYS A 822 -35.06 -6.50 26.16
C LYS A 822 -35.42 -7.59 25.14
N PHE A 823 -35.82 -8.78 25.58
CA PHE A 823 -36.22 -9.87 24.69
C PHE A 823 -37.74 -9.87 24.53
N VAL A 824 -38.24 -9.84 23.29
CA VAL A 824 -39.69 -9.88 23.00
C VAL A 824 -40.06 -11.03 22.08
N SER A 825 -41.22 -11.61 22.36
CA SER A 825 -41.88 -12.67 21.60
C SER A 825 -43.16 -12.14 20.95
N GLY A 826 -43.65 -12.84 19.92
CA GLY A 826 -44.86 -12.47 19.19
C GLY A 826 -44.67 -12.55 17.67
N LYS A 827 -45.80 -12.47 16.96
CA LYS A 827 -45.91 -12.45 15.50
C LYS A 827 -46.77 -11.27 15.05
N ILE A 828 -46.87 -11.10 13.74
CA ILE A 828 -47.82 -10.19 13.10
C ILE A 828 -49.05 -10.98 12.65
N ASN A 829 -50.24 -10.49 12.99
CA ASN A 829 -51.53 -11.04 12.58
C ASN A 829 -51.93 -10.62 11.14
N ALA A 830 -53.08 -11.11 10.66
CA ALA A 830 -53.55 -10.85 9.30
C ALA A 830 -53.78 -9.35 9.02
N GLU A 831 -54.14 -8.58 10.05
CA GLU A 831 -54.44 -7.14 10.00
C GLU A 831 -53.17 -6.27 9.88
N ARG A 832 -51.98 -6.90 9.91
CA ARG A 832 -50.64 -6.30 10.03
C ARG A 832 -50.43 -5.57 11.37
N TYR A 833 -50.71 -6.26 12.48
CA TYR A 833 -50.51 -5.80 13.87
C TYR A 833 -49.85 -6.88 14.76
N PRO A 834 -49.06 -6.52 15.80
CA PRO A 834 -48.58 -7.46 16.81
C PRO A 834 -49.69 -8.27 17.50
N ASP A 835 -49.46 -9.57 17.67
CA ASP A 835 -50.38 -10.51 18.34
C ASP A 835 -50.33 -10.46 19.88
N THR A 836 -49.39 -9.71 20.44
CA THR A 836 -49.02 -9.73 21.86
C THR A 836 -48.78 -8.31 22.39
N PRO A 837 -49.20 -7.97 23.63
CA PRO A 837 -49.01 -6.64 24.21
C PRO A 837 -47.53 -6.23 24.30
N GLU A 838 -46.64 -7.17 24.63
CA GLU A 838 -45.20 -6.98 24.73
C GLU A 838 -44.56 -6.52 23.40
N LEU A 839 -45.03 -7.09 22.29
CA LEU A 839 -44.56 -6.72 20.95
C LEU A 839 -45.21 -5.43 20.45
N ALA A 840 -46.46 -5.15 20.84
CA ALA A 840 -47.10 -3.85 20.59
C ALA A 840 -46.35 -2.71 21.31
N GLU A 841 -46.03 -2.89 22.60
CA GLU A 841 -45.22 -1.94 23.37
C GLU A 841 -43.84 -1.76 22.70
N ALA A 842 -43.16 -2.83 22.28
CA ALA A 842 -41.88 -2.74 21.58
C ALA A 842 -41.97 -1.98 20.24
N PHE A 843 -43.08 -2.10 19.51
CA PHE A 843 -43.35 -1.32 18.29
C PHE A 843 -43.52 0.17 18.57
N GLU A 844 -44.04 0.54 19.74
CA GLU A 844 -44.21 1.93 20.18
C GLU A 844 -42.91 2.50 20.79
N GLU A 845 -42.20 1.70 21.60
CA GLU A 845 -40.94 2.03 22.28
C GLU A 845 -39.79 2.23 21.29
N ALA A 846 -39.58 1.32 20.34
CA ALA A 846 -38.42 1.35 19.43
C ALA A 846 -38.43 2.54 18.46
N ASP A 847 -37.30 3.18 18.20
CA ASP A 847 -37.17 4.26 17.20
C ASP A 847 -36.64 3.77 15.84
N LEU A 848 -35.94 2.62 15.80
CA LEU A 848 -35.42 2.01 14.57
C LEU A 848 -35.63 0.49 14.59
N LEU A 849 -36.17 -0.09 13.51
CA LEU A 849 -36.21 -1.54 13.28
C LEU A 849 -35.08 -1.99 12.35
N LEU A 850 -34.28 -2.96 12.80
CA LEU A 850 -33.11 -3.48 12.10
C LEU A 850 -33.31 -4.95 11.73
N HIS A 851 -33.16 -5.30 10.45
CA HIS A 851 -33.05 -6.70 10.01
C HIS A 851 -31.60 -7.17 10.22
N GLY A 852 -31.42 -8.28 10.94
CA GLY A 852 -30.09 -8.90 11.11
C GLY A 852 -29.52 -9.48 9.82
N SER A 853 -28.25 -9.91 9.85
CA SER A 853 -27.62 -10.53 8.67
C SER A 853 -28.31 -11.82 8.25
N ALA A 854 -28.42 -12.08 6.94
CA ALA A 854 -29.31 -13.12 6.43
C ALA A 854 -29.01 -13.60 4.99
N PRO A 855 -29.39 -14.86 4.65
CA PRO A 855 -29.28 -15.43 3.30
C PRO A 855 -30.28 -14.88 2.26
N ASN A 856 -31.24 -14.06 2.68
CA ASN A 856 -32.14 -13.24 1.84
C ASN A 856 -32.84 -12.18 2.70
N ILE A 857 -33.54 -11.24 2.05
CA ILE A 857 -34.52 -10.38 2.72
C ILE A 857 -35.77 -11.22 2.98
N HIS A 858 -36.06 -11.49 4.24
CA HIS A 858 -37.20 -12.30 4.68
C HIS A 858 -37.98 -11.59 5.79
N VAL A 859 -38.99 -12.25 6.36
CA VAL A 859 -39.97 -11.67 7.31
C VAL A 859 -40.53 -10.31 6.86
N THR A 860 -40.71 -10.12 5.55
CA THR A 860 -41.11 -8.83 4.94
C THR A 860 -42.46 -8.33 5.43
N GLY A 861 -43.37 -9.24 5.83
CA GLY A 861 -44.62 -8.89 6.51
C GLY A 861 -44.42 -8.10 7.81
N ASP A 862 -43.37 -8.41 8.58
CA ASP A 862 -43.02 -7.73 9.82
C ASP A 862 -42.60 -6.27 9.55
N PHE A 863 -41.82 -6.06 8.49
CA PHE A 863 -41.36 -4.74 8.05
C PHE A 863 -42.47 -3.93 7.37
N LEU A 864 -43.38 -4.58 6.64
CA LEU A 864 -44.61 -3.96 6.11
C LEU A 864 -45.55 -3.53 7.23
N ALA A 865 -45.69 -4.33 8.29
CA ALA A 865 -46.46 -3.97 9.48
C ALA A 865 -45.80 -2.80 10.23
N TRP A 866 -44.48 -2.84 10.46
CA TRP A 866 -43.73 -1.74 11.07
C TRP A 866 -43.92 -0.42 10.30
N ARG A 867 -43.74 -0.42 8.97
CA ARG A 867 -43.95 0.75 8.11
C ARG A 867 -45.39 1.26 8.20
N LYS A 868 -46.39 0.38 8.11
CA LYS A 868 -47.83 0.71 8.18
C LYS A 868 -48.25 1.26 9.55
N ARG A 869 -47.72 0.73 10.66
CA ARG A 869 -48.17 1.07 12.02
C ARG A 869 -47.38 2.19 12.69
N THR A 870 -46.10 2.39 12.32
CA THR A 870 -45.22 3.32 13.06
C THR A 870 -44.73 4.51 12.24
N GLY A 871 -44.59 4.41 10.91
CA GLY A 871 -43.92 5.40 10.07
C GLY A 871 -42.42 5.62 10.38
N LYS A 872 -41.84 4.85 11.31
CA LYS A 872 -40.45 4.98 11.77
C LYS A 872 -39.46 4.35 10.78
N PRO A 873 -38.19 4.80 10.73
CA PRO A 873 -37.18 4.20 9.87
C PRO A 873 -36.95 2.72 10.19
N TYR A 874 -36.51 2.00 9.17
CA TYR A 874 -36.03 0.63 9.26
C TYR A 874 -34.87 0.42 8.28
N GLY A 875 -34.04 -0.60 8.49
CA GLY A 875 -32.92 -0.91 7.61
C GLY A 875 -32.45 -2.36 7.69
N TYR A 876 -31.65 -2.76 6.71
CA TYR A 876 -31.18 -4.14 6.55
C TYR A 876 -29.67 -4.23 6.74
N TYR A 877 -29.21 -5.07 7.66
CA TYR A 877 -27.79 -5.18 8.03
C TYR A 877 -27.16 -6.49 7.53
N GLY A 878 -26.71 -6.50 6.28
CA GLY A 878 -25.97 -7.62 5.70
C GLY A 878 -26.88 -8.71 5.15
N VAL A 879 -27.53 -8.45 4.02
CA VAL A 879 -28.34 -9.45 3.28
C VAL A 879 -27.65 -9.90 1.99
N THR A 880 -27.92 -11.13 1.54
CA THR A 880 -27.54 -11.63 0.20
C THR A 880 -28.81 -11.69 -0.67
N LEU A 881 -28.80 -11.14 -1.89
CA LEU A 881 -29.93 -11.24 -2.83
C LEU A 881 -29.55 -12.15 -4.00
N ASP A 882 -29.86 -13.43 -3.84
CA ASP A 882 -29.59 -14.46 -4.83
C ASP A 882 -30.86 -15.22 -5.24
N TYR A 883 -31.15 -15.08 -6.53
CA TYR A 883 -32.23 -15.64 -7.33
C TYR A 883 -31.72 -16.02 -8.74
N LYS A 884 -30.38 -16.17 -8.91
CA LYS A 884 -29.73 -16.40 -10.23
C LYS A 884 -28.72 -17.57 -10.22
N THR A 885 -28.10 -17.93 -9.09
CA THR A 885 -27.15 -19.07 -9.00
C THR A 885 -27.84 -20.43 -9.22
N LEU A 886 -27.04 -21.49 -9.41
CA LEU A 886 -27.56 -22.87 -9.44
C LEU A 886 -28.33 -23.22 -8.16
N PHE A 887 -27.87 -22.75 -6.99
CA PHE A 887 -28.62 -22.90 -5.74
C PHE A 887 -29.99 -22.24 -5.80
N ALA A 888 -30.07 -21.02 -6.30
CA ALA A 888 -31.33 -20.31 -6.47
C ALA A 888 -32.28 -21.02 -7.45
N GLN A 889 -31.75 -21.61 -8.53
CA GLN A 889 -32.50 -22.37 -9.52
C GLN A 889 -33.13 -23.64 -8.92
N PHE A 890 -32.34 -24.46 -8.21
CA PHE A 890 -32.86 -25.63 -7.46
C PHE A 890 -33.88 -25.24 -6.39
N MET A 891 -33.67 -24.10 -5.71
CA MET A 891 -34.61 -23.54 -4.73
C MET A 891 -35.76 -22.73 -5.36
N LYS A 892 -35.89 -22.73 -6.70
CA LYS A 892 -36.91 -22.02 -7.51
C LYS A 892 -37.12 -20.54 -7.14
N ARG A 893 -36.08 -19.88 -6.62
CA ARG A 893 -36.11 -18.51 -6.11
C ARG A 893 -36.42 -17.51 -7.23
N GLN A 894 -37.32 -16.58 -6.96
CA GLN A 894 -37.69 -15.50 -7.87
C GLN A 894 -37.12 -14.15 -7.41
N PRO A 895 -37.01 -13.15 -8.29
CA PRO A 895 -36.77 -11.76 -7.90
C PRO A 895 -37.82 -11.25 -6.90
N PRO A 896 -37.52 -10.23 -6.06
CA PRO A 896 -38.50 -9.66 -5.14
C PRO A 896 -39.73 -9.08 -5.87
N ALA A 897 -40.93 -9.37 -5.37
CA ALA A 897 -42.17 -8.81 -5.91
C ALA A 897 -42.26 -7.28 -5.71
N PRO A 898 -43.06 -6.53 -6.51
CA PRO A 898 -43.08 -5.06 -6.47
C PRO A 898 -43.36 -4.42 -5.09
N GLU A 899 -44.26 -4.96 -4.26
CA GLU A 899 -44.47 -4.46 -2.87
C GLU A 899 -43.19 -4.59 -2.03
N ILE A 900 -42.39 -5.61 -2.29
CA ILE A 900 -41.11 -5.85 -1.60
C ILE A 900 -40.01 -4.93 -2.14
N VAL A 901 -39.97 -4.68 -3.45
CA VAL A 901 -39.06 -3.67 -4.03
C VAL A 901 -39.35 -2.27 -3.48
N ASP A 902 -40.62 -1.89 -3.35
CA ASP A 902 -41.01 -0.63 -2.72
C ASP A 902 -40.62 -0.57 -1.23
N LEU A 903 -40.89 -1.63 -0.47
CA LEU A 903 -40.45 -1.76 0.93
C LEU A 903 -38.93 -1.62 1.09
N ILE A 904 -38.15 -2.23 0.19
CA ILE A 904 -36.69 -2.15 0.22
C ILE A 904 -36.23 -0.72 -0.12
N ASN A 905 -36.80 -0.11 -1.17
CA ASN A 905 -36.46 1.26 -1.58
C ASN A 905 -36.80 2.32 -0.51
N HIS A 906 -37.83 2.07 0.31
CA HIS A 906 -38.20 2.93 1.44
C HIS A 906 -37.38 2.72 2.73
N SER A 907 -36.41 1.79 2.75
CA SER A 907 -35.53 1.60 3.92
C SER A 907 -34.53 2.75 4.08
N ALA A 908 -34.14 3.07 5.32
CA ALA A 908 -33.13 4.09 5.60
C ALA A 908 -31.71 3.67 5.20
N PHE A 909 -31.46 2.36 5.16
CA PHE A 909 -30.23 1.77 4.64
C PHE A 909 -30.42 0.30 4.25
N LEU A 910 -29.74 -0.12 3.18
CA LEU A 910 -29.68 -1.50 2.70
C LEU A 910 -28.23 -1.96 2.57
N PHE A 911 -27.77 -2.79 3.50
CA PHE A 911 -26.41 -3.32 3.48
C PHE A 911 -26.39 -4.77 2.99
N PHE A 912 -25.54 -5.04 2.02
CA PHE A 912 -25.34 -6.36 1.43
C PHE A 912 -24.11 -7.04 2.01
N ARG A 913 -24.19 -8.35 2.24
CA ARG A 913 -23.02 -9.14 2.70
C ARG A 913 -21.91 -9.20 1.68
N ASP A 914 -22.28 -9.13 0.40
CA ASP A 914 -21.42 -9.38 -0.75
C ASP A 914 -21.68 -8.33 -1.85
N SER A 915 -20.62 -7.95 -2.58
CA SER A 915 -20.68 -6.91 -3.60
C SER A 915 -21.49 -7.32 -4.83
N VAL A 916 -21.60 -8.62 -5.11
CA VAL A 916 -22.40 -9.17 -6.21
C VAL A 916 -23.89 -8.91 -5.98
N SER A 917 -24.44 -9.27 -4.81
CA SER A 917 -25.84 -8.97 -4.46
C SER A 917 -26.15 -7.47 -4.55
N MET A 918 -25.23 -6.60 -4.11
CA MET A 918 -25.39 -5.15 -4.21
C MET A 918 -25.47 -4.68 -5.67
N ASN A 919 -24.67 -5.27 -6.55
CA ASN A 919 -24.61 -4.89 -7.96
C ASN A 919 -25.79 -5.44 -8.75
N GLU A 920 -26.22 -6.68 -8.50
CA GLU A 920 -27.46 -7.25 -9.09
C GLU A 920 -28.69 -6.47 -8.62
N ALA A 921 -28.81 -6.15 -7.33
CA ALA A 921 -29.90 -5.32 -6.82
C ALA A 921 -30.03 -3.97 -7.54
N ARG A 922 -28.90 -3.32 -7.87
CA ARG A 922 -28.89 -2.05 -8.62
C ARG A 922 -29.31 -2.21 -10.08
N LYS A 923 -28.96 -3.32 -10.74
CA LYS A 923 -29.42 -3.64 -12.10
C LYS A 923 -30.94 -3.84 -12.13
N ASP A 924 -31.43 -4.62 -11.17
CA ASP A 924 -32.84 -4.99 -11.01
C ASP A 924 -33.67 -3.87 -10.32
N GLY A 925 -33.21 -2.61 -10.37
CA GLY A 925 -33.99 -1.42 -10.05
C GLY A 925 -34.07 -1.02 -8.57
N ILE A 926 -33.38 -1.70 -7.66
CA ILE A 926 -33.33 -1.34 -6.24
C ILE A 926 -32.45 -0.10 -6.05
N ARG A 927 -33.01 0.92 -5.40
CA ARG A 927 -32.46 2.29 -5.23
C ARG A 927 -32.51 2.77 -3.78
N ALA A 928 -32.54 1.84 -2.83
CA ALA A 928 -32.57 2.16 -1.40
C ALA A 928 -31.44 3.13 -1.01
N PRO A 929 -31.70 4.11 -0.12
CA PRO A 929 -30.67 4.92 0.52
C PRO A 929 -29.51 4.08 1.06
N ASN A 930 -28.30 4.65 1.05
CA ASN A 930 -27.09 4.09 1.66
C ASN A 930 -26.67 2.67 1.21
N MET A 931 -27.10 2.17 0.03
CA MET A 931 -26.72 0.85 -0.50
C MET A 931 -25.20 0.61 -0.54
N ARG A 932 -24.70 -0.32 0.31
CA ARG A 932 -23.27 -0.64 0.47
C ARG A 932 -23.02 -2.14 0.73
N PHE A 933 -21.82 -2.59 0.40
CA PHE A 933 -21.22 -3.81 0.97
C PHE A 933 -20.87 -3.59 2.45
N VAL A 934 -21.27 -4.54 3.30
CA VAL A 934 -20.93 -4.65 4.73
C VAL A 934 -20.82 -6.14 5.07
N PRO A 935 -19.67 -6.63 5.56
CA PRO A 935 -19.50 -8.04 5.91
C PRO A 935 -20.53 -8.54 6.93
N ASP A 936 -20.86 -9.83 6.85
CA ASP A 936 -21.83 -10.50 7.73
C ASP A 936 -21.59 -10.21 9.22
N ALA A 937 -22.68 -10.00 9.97
CA ALA A 937 -22.63 -9.70 11.39
C ALA A 937 -21.89 -10.77 12.23
N ALA A 938 -21.80 -12.03 11.79
CA ALA A 938 -21.04 -13.08 12.48
C ALA A 938 -19.55 -12.72 12.67
N PHE A 939 -18.95 -11.91 11.78
CA PHE A 939 -17.60 -11.36 11.96
C PHE A 939 -17.48 -10.46 13.22
N GLY A 940 -18.61 -9.95 13.73
CA GLY A 940 -18.70 -9.08 14.91
C GLY A 940 -18.81 -9.82 16.23
N ALA A 941 -19.00 -11.15 16.25
CA ALA A 941 -19.19 -11.92 17.47
C ALA A 941 -17.93 -11.95 18.35
N ARG A 942 -18.10 -11.75 19.67
CA ARG A 942 -17.00 -11.63 20.65
C ARG A 942 -17.08 -12.62 21.82
N GLN A 943 -18.17 -13.39 21.89
CA GLN A 943 -18.51 -14.29 22.97
C GLN A 943 -17.89 -15.67 22.70
N TYR A 944 -17.12 -16.19 23.67
CA TYR A 944 -16.39 -17.46 23.54
C TYR A 944 -16.58 -18.30 24.82
N ASP A 945 -17.13 -19.50 24.72
CA ASP A 945 -17.23 -20.44 25.85
C ASP A 945 -15.94 -21.25 25.94
N THR A 946 -14.93 -20.64 26.58
CA THR A 946 -13.64 -21.28 26.76
C THR A 946 -13.71 -22.47 27.72
N GLY A 947 -14.63 -22.47 28.69
CA GLY A 947 -14.76 -23.54 29.67
C GLY A 947 -15.15 -24.87 29.04
N LYS A 948 -16.20 -24.86 28.19
CA LYS A 948 -16.60 -26.05 27.43
C LYS A 948 -15.55 -26.48 26.41
N ALA A 949 -14.99 -25.53 25.65
CA ALA A 949 -13.98 -25.82 24.64
C ALA A 949 -12.71 -26.44 25.26
N ASP A 950 -12.18 -25.88 26.35
CA ASP A 950 -10.99 -26.41 27.04
C ASP A 950 -11.28 -27.73 27.76
N ALA A 951 -12.53 -28.03 28.13
CA ALA A 951 -12.92 -29.36 28.62
C ALA A 951 -12.91 -30.39 27.47
N TRP A 952 -13.65 -30.13 26.38
CA TRP A 952 -13.72 -31.03 25.23
C TRP A 952 -12.35 -31.27 24.58
N MET A 953 -11.55 -30.23 24.41
CA MET A 953 -10.20 -30.35 23.84
C MET A 953 -9.26 -31.17 24.73
N ARG A 954 -9.33 -31.06 26.06
CA ARG A 954 -8.54 -31.91 26.96
C ARG A 954 -8.95 -33.37 26.87
N THR A 955 -10.26 -33.66 26.87
CA THR A 955 -10.78 -35.04 26.76
C THR A 955 -10.29 -35.76 25.50
N HIS A 956 -10.19 -35.05 24.37
CA HIS A 956 -9.76 -35.62 23.10
C HIS A 956 -8.27 -35.40 22.78
N GLY A 957 -7.51 -34.83 23.72
CA GLY A 957 -6.09 -34.51 23.56
C GLY A 957 -5.79 -33.61 22.36
N LEU A 958 -6.59 -32.56 22.16
CA LEU A 958 -6.35 -31.50 21.18
C LEU A 958 -5.54 -30.37 21.84
N GLU A 959 -4.24 -30.31 21.56
CA GLU A 959 -3.38 -29.23 22.06
C GLU A 959 -3.51 -27.95 21.21
N PRO A 960 -3.63 -26.75 21.81
CA PRO A 960 -3.67 -25.49 21.07
C PRO A 960 -2.46 -25.33 20.13
N GLY A 961 -2.72 -25.07 18.85
CA GLY A 961 -1.71 -24.96 17.80
C GLY A 961 -1.16 -26.28 17.25
N LYS A 962 -1.77 -27.43 17.58
CA LYS A 962 -1.38 -28.77 17.08
C LYS A 962 -2.50 -29.55 16.37
N PHE A 963 -3.53 -28.86 15.89
CA PHE A 963 -4.62 -29.47 15.11
C PHE A 963 -5.23 -28.48 14.10
N ILE A 964 -5.93 -29.00 13.10
CA ILE A 964 -6.84 -28.23 12.23
C ILE A 964 -8.29 -28.66 12.46
N CYS A 965 -9.24 -27.78 12.13
CA CYS A 965 -10.66 -28.14 12.03
C CYS A 965 -11.03 -28.42 10.56
N VAL A 966 -11.81 -29.45 10.29
CA VAL A 966 -12.35 -29.74 8.96
C VAL A 966 -13.87 -29.94 9.02
N ILE A 967 -14.58 -29.35 8.06
CA ILE A 967 -16.04 -29.38 7.95
C ILE A 967 -16.43 -29.71 6.50
N ALA A 968 -16.87 -30.94 6.26
CA ALA A 968 -17.50 -31.34 5.01
C ALA A 968 -19.03 -31.23 5.11
N ARG A 969 -19.71 -31.06 3.98
CA ARG A 969 -21.18 -31.04 3.88
C ARG A 969 -21.64 -31.61 2.55
N THR A 970 -22.93 -31.93 2.42
CA THR A 970 -23.56 -32.17 1.12
C THR A 970 -23.87 -30.86 0.40
N ARG A 971 -23.81 -30.85 -0.94
CA ARG A 971 -23.99 -29.64 -1.78
C ARG A 971 -25.28 -28.87 -1.49
N PHE A 972 -26.35 -29.58 -1.16
CA PHE A 972 -27.55 -29.05 -0.50
C PHE A 972 -27.73 -29.67 0.90
N ALA A 973 -28.18 -28.87 1.87
CA ALA A 973 -28.54 -29.37 3.20
C ALA A 973 -29.82 -30.24 3.15
N PRO A 974 -29.81 -31.46 3.73
CA PRO A 974 -30.94 -32.38 3.69
C PRO A 974 -31.97 -32.04 4.78
N TYR A 975 -32.71 -30.95 4.59
CA TYR A 975 -33.72 -30.49 5.57
C TYR A 975 -34.85 -31.49 5.83
N TRP A 976 -35.12 -32.43 4.92
CA TRP A 976 -35.99 -33.58 5.17
C TRP A 976 -35.43 -34.46 6.30
N SER A 977 -34.17 -34.86 6.19
CA SER A 977 -33.45 -35.66 7.21
C SER A 977 -33.32 -34.93 8.55
N ILE A 978 -32.96 -33.63 8.54
CA ILE A 978 -32.88 -32.78 9.75
C ILE A 978 -34.23 -32.69 10.50
N HIS A 979 -35.34 -32.98 9.82
CA HIS A 979 -36.69 -32.98 10.37
C HIS A 979 -37.33 -34.38 10.46
N ASN A 980 -36.56 -35.46 10.28
CA ASN A 980 -37.01 -36.86 10.30
C ASN A 980 -38.18 -37.15 9.33
N ARG A 981 -38.16 -36.54 8.14
CA ARG A 981 -39.11 -36.76 7.04
C ARG A 981 -38.41 -37.41 5.86
N GLN A 982 -39.18 -38.01 4.94
CA GLN A 982 -38.70 -38.34 3.60
C GLN A 982 -38.64 -37.08 2.72
N PRO A 983 -37.79 -37.04 1.67
CA PRO A 983 -37.82 -35.95 0.70
C PRO A 983 -39.16 -35.91 -0.05
N GLU A 984 -39.74 -34.73 -0.20
CA GLU A 984 -40.90 -34.51 -1.07
C GLU A 984 -40.52 -34.55 -2.55
N ALA A 985 -41.39 -35.16 -3.37
CA ALA A 985 -41.16 -35.36 -4.79
C ALA A 985 -40.95 -34.03 -5.55
N GLY A 986 -40.04 -34.05 -6.53
CA GLY A 986 -39.50 -32.83 -7.12
C GLY A 986 -38.43 -32.23 -6.21
N THR A 987 -38.58 -30.98 -5.79
CA THR A 987 -37.45 -30.15 -5.31
C THR A 987 -36.70 -30.62 -4.06
N GLU A 988 -37.23 -31.52 -3.23
CA GLU A 988 -36.40 -32.14 -2.17
C GLU A 988 -35.68 -33.38 -2.69
N GLN A 989 -36.32 -34.19 -3.55
CA GLN A 989 -35.72 -35.32 -4.25
C GLN A 989 -34.60 -34.88 -5.21
N ASP A 990 -34.84 -33.87 -6.07
CA ASP A 990 -33.86 -33.35 -7.04
C ASP A 990 -32.53 -32.96 -6.35
N ARG A 991 -32.62 -32.40 -5.14
CA ARG A 991 -31.46 -32.02 -4.30
C ARG A 991 -30.83 -33.23 -3.60
N ALA A 992 -31.61 -34.25 -3.24
CA ALA A 992 -31.10 -35.50 -2.67
C ALA A 992 -30.31 -36.30 -3.71
N ASP A 993 -30.82 -36.39 -4.94
CA ASP A 993 -30.16 -37.09 -6.05
C ASP A 993 -28.86 -36.37 -6.48
N TYR A 994 -28.92 -35.02 -6.57
CA TYR A 994 -27.73 -34.21 -6.82
C TYR A 994 -26.67 -34.35 -5.72
N ASN A 995 -27.09 -34.42 -4.44
CA ASN A 995 -26.19 -34.74 -3.34
C ASN A 995 -25.55 -36.12 -3.52
N ALA A 996 -26.35 -37.16 -3.76
CA ALA A 996 -25.87 -38.53 -3.91
C ALA A 996 -24.87 -38.70 -5.08
N HIS A 997 -25.08 -37.97 -6.19
CA HIS A 997 -24.16 -37.95 -7.33
C HIS A 997 -22.77 -37.38 -6.97
N HIS A 998 -22.72 -36.27 -6.22
CA HIS A 998 -21.46 -35.58 -5.93
C HIS A 998 -20.73 -36.06 -4.66
N MET A 999 -21.45 -36.62 -3.68
CA MET A 999 -20.90 -36.98 -2.36
C MET A 999 -19.64 -37.86 -2.42
N PRO A 1000 -19.54 -38.91 -3.26
CA PRO A 1000 -18.35 -39.77 -3.32
C PRO A 1000 -17.09 -39.02 -3.75
N SER A 1001 -17.23 -38.02 -4.63
CA SER A 1001 -16.14 -37.17 -5.13
C SER A 1001 -15.76 -36.10 -4.10
N ASP A 1002 -16.73 -35.34 -3.61
CA ASP A 1002 -16.51 -34.23 -2.67
C ASP A 1002 -15.85 -34.71 -1.38
N TYR A 1003 -16.38 -35.78 -0.77
CA TYR A 1003 -15.80 -36.39 0.42
C TYR A 1003 -14.54 -37.20 0.09
N GLY A 1004 -14.39 -37.73 -1.13
CA GLY A 1004 -13.16 -38.37 -1.60
C GLY A 1004 -11.95 -37.43 -1.53
N LYS A 1005 -12.07 -36.25 -2.14
CA LYS A 1005 -11.04 -35.20 -2.11
C LYS A 1005 -10.71 -34.77 -0.68
N ILE A 1006 -11.72 -34.59 0.17
CA ILE A 1006 -11.52 -34.18 1.57
C ILE A 1006 -10.86 -35.29 2.42
N ARG A 1007 -11.26 -36.56 2.25
CA ARG A 1007 -10.59 -37.72 2.90
C ARG A 1007 -9.12 -37.77 2.52
N GLU A 1008 -8.81 -37.68 1.23
CA GLU A 1008 -7.42 -37.70 0.74
C GLU A 1008 -6.60 -36.52 1.26
N ALA A 1009 -7.17 -35.31 1.27
CA ALA A 1009 -6.53 -34.12 1.83
C ALA A 1009 -6.16 -34.29 3.32
N ILE A 1010 -7.09 -34.86 4.11
CA ILE A 1010 -6.88 -35.18 5.52
C ILE A 1010 -5.76 -36.22 5.69
N ILE A 1011 -5.80 -37.31 4.92
CA ILE A 1011 -4.79 -38.40 4.95
C ILE A 1011 -3.39 -37.85 4.65
N LEU A 1012 -3.25 -37.05 3.60
CA LEU A 1012 -1.98 -36.44 3.19
C LEU A 1012 -1.47 -35.44 4.23
N TRP A 1013 -2.33 -34.57 4.77
CA TRP A 1013 -1.94 -33.59 5.79
C TRP A 1013 -1.52 -34.27 7.11
N ILE A 1014 -2.23 -35.30 7.57
CA ILE A 1014 -1.88 -36.06 8.78
C ILE A 1014 -0.54 -36.78 8.57
N ARG A 1015 -0.38 -37.55 7.49
CA ARG A 1015 0.87 -38.28 7.20
C ARG A 1015 2.08 -37.34 7.01
N LYS A 1016 1.85 -36.09 6.61
CA LYS A 1016 2.89 -35.06 6.47
C LYS A 1016 3.26 -34.35 7.77
N THR A 1017 2.33 -34.22 8.72
CA THR A 1017 2.50 -33.37 9.92
C THR A 1017 2.57 -34.13 11.25
N GLY A 1018 1.97 -35.33 11.33
CA GLY A 1018 1.78 -36.05 12.60
C GLY A 1018 0.78 -35.37 13.56
N LEU A 1019 -0.03 -34.43 13.07
CA LEU A 1019 -0.95 -33.62 13.87
C LEU A 1019 -2.41 -34.10 13.75
N LYS A 1020 -3.25 -33.68 14.71
CA LYS A 1020 -4.66 -34.10 14.76
C LYS A 1020 -5.56 -33.30 13.82
N VAL A 1021 -6.65 -33.92 13.39
CA VAL A 1021 -7.74 -33.26 12.64
C VAL A 1021 -9.03 -33.39 13.42
N ALA A 1022 -9.66 -32.26 13.73
CA ALA A 1022 -10.96 -32.20 14.37
C ALA A 1022 -12.07 -32.11 13.30
N LEU A 1023 -12.88 -33.17 13.14
CA LEU A 1023 -14.09 -33.17 12.32
C LEU A 1023 -15.23 -32.58 13.15
N VAL A 1024 -15.75 -31.43 12.74
CA VAL A 1024 -16.61 -30.59 13.58
C VAL A 1024 -17.76 -29.95 12.78
N PRO A 1025 -18.99 -29.87 13.33
CA PRO A 1025 -20.15 -29.38 12.59
C PRO A 1025 -20.25 -27.85 12.55
N GLU A 1026 -20.73 -27.32 11.42
CA GLU A 1026 -21.53 -26.09 11.39
C GLU A 1026 -23.02 -26.42 11.58
N MET A 1027 -23.48 -27.54 11.02
CA MET A 1027 -24.89 -27.98 11.01
C MET A 1027 -25.09 -29.36 11.66
N VAL A 1028 -26.25 -29.58 12.27
CA VAL A 1028 -26.54 -30.82 13.02
C VAL A 1028 -26.37 -32.13 12.24
N PHE A 1029 -26.64 -32.15 10.93
CA PHE A 1029 -26.55 -33.36 10.10
C PHE A 1029 -25.10 -33.75 9.75
N GLU A 1030 -24.16 -32.80 9.84
CA GLU A 1030 -22.77 -33.00 9.43
C GLU A 1030 -22.03 -33.95 10.37
N MET A 1031 -22.45 -34.05 11.63
CA MET A 1031 -21.84 -34.95 12.62
C MET A 1031 -21.92 -36.41 12.16
N GLU A 1032 -23.10 -36.86 11.73
CA GLU A 1032 -23.31 -38.24 11.25
C GLU A 1032 -22.56 -38.51 9.93
N LEU A 1033 -22.52 -37.51 9.02
CA LEU A 1033 -21.79 -37.62 7.77
C LEU A 1033 -20.26 -37.59 7.97
N HIS A 1034 -19.74 -36.82 8.92
CA HIS A 1034 -18.30 -36.83 9.25
C HIS A 1034 -17.88 -38.17 9.82
N LYS A 1035 -18.77 -38.87 10.53
CA LYS A 1035 -18.53 -40.26 10.93
C LYS A 1035 -18.52 -41.17 9.69
N LYS A 1036 -19.65 -41.26 8.99
CA LYS A 1036 -19.88 -42.21 7.88
C LYS A 1036 -18.93 -41.97 6.70
N GLU A 1037 -18.92 -40.75 6.17
CA GLU A 1037 -18.22 -40.40 4.93
C GLU A 1037 -16.75 -40.00 5.14
N ILE A 1038 -16.27 -39.84 6.36
CA ILE A 1038 -14.85 -39.53 6.62
C ILE A 1038 -14.22 -40.54 7.59
N LEU A 1039 -14.61 -40.54 8.87
CA LEU A 1039 -13.94 -41.33 9.92
C LEU A 1039 -13.95 -42.84 9.63
N ASP A 1040 -15.11 -43.39 9.27
CA ASP A 1040 -15.29 -44.83 9.04
C ASP A 1040 -14.51 -45.33 7.81
N HIS A 1041 -14.16 -44.42 6.89
CA HIS A 1041 -13.32 -44.67 5.71
C HIS A 1041 -11.82 -44.37 5.92
N MET A 1042 -11.39 -43.91 7.10
CA MET A 1042 -9.97 -43.59 7.33
C MET A 1042 -9.09 -44.84 7.44
N PRO A 1043 -7.89 -44.87 6.82
CA PRO A 1043 -6.88 -45.89 7.05
C PRO A 1043 -6.49 -46.04 8.53
N GLU A 1044 -6.05 -47.23 8.92
CA GLU A 1044 -5.72 -47.54 10.33
C GLU A 1044 -4.56 -46.70 10.90
N ASP A 1045 -3.61 -46.28 10.06
CA ASP A 1045 -2.52 -45.38 10.45
C ASP A 1045 -2.97 -43.91 10.64
N VAL A 1046 -4.11 -43.53 10.04
CA VAL A 1046 -4.64 -42.16 10.05
C VAL A 1046 -5.75 -41.99 11.09
N ARG A 1047 -6.59 -43.01 11.28
CA ARG A 1047 -7.77 -42.98 12.17
C ARG A 1047 -7.46 -42.47 13.61
N PRO A 1048 -6.34 -42.83 14.27
CA PRO A 1048 -6.01 -42.33 15.62
C PRO A 1048 -5.74 -40.83 15.72
N PHE A 1049 -5.52 -40.13 14.61
CA PHE A 1049 -5.30 -38.68 14.55
C PHE A 1049 -6.60 -37.90 14.34
N ILE A 1050 -7.73 -38.58 14.07
CA ILE A 1050 -9.03 -37.95 13.90
C ILE A 1050 -9.72 -37.79 15.25
N VAL A 1051 -10.19 -36.58 15.54
CA VAL A 1051 -11.14 -36.31 16.63
C VAL A 1051 -12.46 -35.93 16.00
N TRP A 1052 -13.47 -36.78 16.15
CA TRP A 1052 -14.83 -36.52 15.69
C TRP A 1052 -15.64 -35.83 16.80
N ARG A 1053 -16.50 -34.88 16.43
CA ARG A 1053 -17.45 -34.23 17.34
C ARG A 1053 -18.83 -34.85 17.18
N GLU A 1054 -19.19 -35.70 18.14
CA GLU A 1054 -20.46 -36.45 18.14
C GLU A 1054 -21.67 -35.56 18.51
N ASP A 1055 -21.47 -34.61 19.44
CA ASP A 1055 -22.51 -33.72 19.96
C ASP A 1055 -22.51 -32.33 19.31
N TYR A 1056 -23.69 -31.80 18.99
CA TYR A 1056 -23.81 -30.46 18.41
C TYR A 1056 -23.44 -29.37 19.43
N TRP A 1057 -22.75 -28.33 18.94
CA TRP A 1057 -22.17 -27.27 19.77
C TRP A 1057 -22.70 -25.87 19.45
N MET A 1058 -22.45 -24.94 20.37
CA MET A 1058 -22.82 -23.54 20.21
C MET A 1058 -21.70 -22.72 19.54
N PRO A 1059 -22.02 -21.63 18.82
CA PRO A 1059 -21.02 -20.87 18.06
C PRO A 1059 -19.85 -20.29 18.88
N ASP A 1060 -20.03 -20.09 20.18
CA ASP A 1060 -19.04 -19.57 21.12
C ASP A 1060 -18.09 -20.67 21.64
N GLU A 1061 -18.56 -21.91 21.74
CA GLU A 1061 -17.73 -23.10 21.96
C GLU A 1061 -16.92 -23.41 20.68
N ALA A 1062 -17.59 -23.41 19.52
CA ALA A 1062 -16.97 -23.57 18.21
C ALA A 1062 -15.86 -22.53 17.98
N ALA A 1063 -16.15 -21.24 18.18
CA ALA A 1063 -15.19 -20.15 18.10
C ALA A 1063 -14.01 -20.31 19.06
N ALA A 1064 -14.25 -20.80 20.28
CA ALA A 1064 -13.19 -21.05 21.25
C ALA A 1064 -12.25 -22.19 20.80
N VAL A 1065 -12.77 -23.24 20.16
CA VAL A 1065 -11.96 -24.31 19.55
C VAL A 1065 -11.23 -23.81 18.29
N TYR A 1066 -11.92 -23.12 17.37
CA TYR A 1066 -11.32 -22.59 16.14
C TYR A 1066 -10.15 -21.64 16.44
N LYS A 1067 -10.27 -20.78 17.46
CA LYS A 1067 -9.20 -19.89 17.96
C LYS A 1067 -7.93 -20.63 18.42
N ARG A 1068 -8.03 -21.91 18.74
CA ARG A 1068 -6.93 -22.78 19.19
C ARG A 1068 -6.41 -23.69 18.08
N ALA A 1069 -7.07 -23.77 16.92
CA ALA A 1069 -6.60 -24.51 15.76
C ALA A 1069 -5.48 -23.76 15.00
N ILE A 1070 -4.72 -24.48 14.17
CA ILE A 1070 -3.73 -23.94 13.23
C ILE A 1070 -4.44 -23.23 12.07
N ALA A 1071 -5.42 -23.91 11.50
CA ALA A 1071 -6.25 -23.48 10.38
C ALA A 1071 -7.59 -24.23 10.43
N LEU A 1072 -8.54 -23.80 9.59
CA LEU A 1072 -9.82 -24.48 9.36
C LEU A 1072 -10.05 -24.65 7.85
N MET A 1073 -10.56 -25.81 7.43
CA MET A 1073 -11.03 -26.06 6.06
C MET A 1073 -12.51 -26.42 6.11
N SER A 1074 -13.35 -25.68 5.39
CA SER A 1074 -14.80 -25.86 5.50
C SER A 1074 -15.50 -25.69 4.17
N MET A 1075 -16.47 -26.56 3.89
CA MET A 1075 -17.44 -26.37 2.81
C MET A 1075 -18.60 -25.45 3.19
N GLU A 1076 -18.77 -25.11 4.48
CA GLU A 1076 -19.70 -24.09 4.93
C GLU A 1076 -19.03 -22.71 5.06
N CYS A 1077 -19.83 -21.66 5.08
CA CYS A 1077 -19.30 -20.30 5.10
C CYS A 1077 -19.12 -19.68 6.49
N HIS A 1078 -19.98 -19.98 7.48
CA HIS A 1078 -19.93 -19.18 8.72
C HIS A 1078 -18.82 -19.63 9.67
N SER A 1079 -18.44 -20.90 9.65
CA SER A 1079 -17.32 -21.44 10.41
C SER A 1079 -15.98 -20.80 10.03
N PRO A 1080 -15.62 -20.64 8.73
CA PRO A 1080 -14.46 -19.85 8.36
C PRO A 1080 -14.63 -18.34 8.65
N ILE A 1081 -15.85 -17.77 8.71
CA ILE A 1081 -16.06 -16.40 9.24
C ILE A 1081 -15.69 -16.33 10.74
N ILE A 1082 -16.17 -17.29 11.54
CA ILE A 1082 -15.95 -17.35 13.00
C ILE A 1082 -14.47 -17.62 13.33
N ALA A 1083 -13.81 -18.49 12.56
CA ALA A 1083 -12.38 -18.77 12.67
C ALA A 1083 -11.53 -17.56 12.27
N THR A 1084 -11.82 -16.91 11.14
CA THR A 1084 -11.08 -15.71 10.71
C THR A 1084 -11.29 -14.53 11.67
N ALA A 1085 -12.51 -14.35 12.21
CA ALA A 1085 -12.80 -13.35 13.24
C ALA A 1085 -12.02 -13.58 14.56
N THR A 1086 -11.78 -14.84 14.94
CA THR A 1086 -10.99 -15.20 16.13
C THR A 1086 -9.46 -15.18 15.90
N GLY A 1087 -9.00 -15.06 14.65
CA GLY A 1087 -7.58 -14.95 14.28
C GLY A 1087 -6.96 -16.22 13.68
N THR A 1088 -7.78 -17.22 13.35
CA THR A 1088 -7.37 -18.48 12.74
C THR A 1088 -7.52 -18.41 11.20
N PRO A 1089 -6.46 -18.69 10.41
CA PRO A 1089 -6.55 -18.82 8.96
C PRO A 1089 -7.60 -19.86 8.53
N SER A 1090 -8.26 -19.66 7.39
CA SER A 1090 -9.25 -20.63 6.93
C SER A 1090 -9.36 -20.71 5.41
N LEU A 1091 -9.48 -21.94 4.91
CA LEU A 1091 -9.86 -22.25 3.53
C LEU A 1091 -11.37 -22.46 3.48
N TYR A 1092 -12.02 -21.82 2.53
CA TYR A 1092 -13.45 -22.01 2.24
C TYR A 1092 -13.59 -22.77 0.91
N LEU A 1093 -14.11 -23.99 0.98
CA LEU A 1093 -14.31 -24.87 -0.16
C LEU A 1093 -15.69 -24.58 -0.77
N THR A 1094 -15.71 -23.99 -1.96
CA THR A 1094 -16.94 -23.59 -2.63
C THR A 1094 -17.38 -24.62 -3.66
N THR A 1095 -18.67 -24.61 -3.98
CA THR A 1095 -19.27 -25.46 -5.04
C THR A 1095 -20.10 -24.60 -5.99
N PRO A 1096 -20.52 -25.12 -7.16
CA PRO A 1096 -21.46 -24.44 -8.05
C PRO A 1096 -22.82 -24.16 -7.37
N THR A 1097 -23.15 -24.92 -6.33
CA THR A 1097 -24.32 -24.72 -5.45
C THR A 1097 -24.10 -23.69 -4.35
N GLU A 1098 -23.08 -22.85 -4.43
CA GLU A 1098 -22.92 -21.71 -3.52
C GLU A 1098 -23.72 -20.49 -3.98
N THR A 1099 -24.33 -19.80 -3.01
CA THR A 1099 -25.00 -18.52 -3.26
C THR A 1099 -23.99 -17.38 -3.39
N TYR A 1100 -24.44 -16.20 -3.81
CA TYR A 1100 -23.58 -15.00 -3.85
C TYR A 1100 -22.88 -14.66 -2.52
N LYS A 1101 -23.29 -15.27 -1.38
CA LYS A 1101 -22.58 -15.22 -0.09
C LYS A 1101 -21.06 -15.49 -0.22
N LYS A 1102 -20.63 -16.34 -1.17
CA LYS A 1102 -19.20 -16.68 -1.31
C LYS A 1102 -18.30 -15.50 -1.68
N ASN A 1103 -18.84 -14.47 -2.35
CA ASN A 1103 -18.08 -13.29 -2.77
C ASN A 1103 -17.58 -12.41 -1.60
N MET A 1104 -18.05 -12.65 -0.37
CA MET A 1104 -17.43 -12.08 0.84
C MET A 1104 -15.92 -12.28 0.92
N TRP A 1105 -15.38 -13.41 0.44
CA TRP A 1105 -13.95 -13.72 0.51
C TRP A 1105 -13.10 -12.81 -0.38
N PRO A 1106 -13.34 -12.71 -1.71
CA PRO A 1106 -12.65 -11.72 -2.54
C PRO A 1106 -12.91 -10.28 -2.06
N ASP A 1107 -14.12 -9.92 -1.62
CA ASP A 1107 -14.43 -8.56 -1.13
C ASP A 1107 -13.59 -8.13 0.09
N ILE A 1108 -13.16 -9.07 0.95
CA ILE A 1108 -12.27 -8.80 2.10
C ILE A 1108 -10.79 -9.12 1.84
N GLY A 1109 -10.42 -9.57 0.64
CA GLY A 1109 -9.04 -9.87 0.24
C GLY A 1109 -8.55 -11.28 0.58
N LEU A 1110 -9.45 -12.24 0.74
CA LEU A 1110 -9.19 -13.67 0.98
C LEU A 1110 -9.68 -14.57 -0.18
N GLY A 1111 -9.85 -14.04 -1.39
CA GLY A 1111 -10.36 -14.79 -2.54
C GLY A 1111 -9.50 -15.98 -2.98
N ASP A 1112 -8.19 -15.93 -2.74
CA ASP A 1112 -7.23 -17.02 -2.94
C ASP A 1112 -7.21 -18.06 -1.79
N TRP A 1113 -8.03 -17.86 -0.75
CA TRP A 1113 -8.37 -18.88 0.25
C TRP A 1113 -9.79 -19.42 0.06
N MET A 1114 -10.45 -19.04 -1.04
CA MET A 1114 -11.71 -19.61 -1.52
C MET A 1114 -11.38 -20.55 -2.68
N LEU A 1115 -11.63 -21.86 -2.52
CA LEU A 1115 -11.21 -22.89 -3.46
C LEU A 1115 -12.43 -23.61 -4.02
N GLU A 1116 -12.64 -23.58 -5.34
CA GLU A 1116 -13.78 -24.24 -5.97
C GLU A 1116 -13.53 -25.75 -6.03
N LEU A 1117 -14.30 -26.53 -5.27
CA LEU A 1117 -14.03 -27.95 -4.98
C LEU A 1117 -14.06 -28.85 -6.22
N ASP A 1118 -14.84 -28.50 -7.25
CA ASP A 1118 -14.83 -29.21 -8.53
C ASP A 1118 -13.47 -29.07 -9.26
N GLU A 1119 -12.74 -27.97 -9.05
CA GLU A 1119 -11.42 -27.67 -9.64
C GLU A 1119 -10.24 -28.19 -8.81
N GLN A 1120 -10.47 -28.77 -7.62
CA GLN A 1120 -9.43 -29.28 -6.70
C GLN A 1120 -9.31 -30.81 -6.71
N ASP A 1121 -8.21 -31.32 -6.19
CA ASP A 1121 -8.01 -32.72 -5.81
C ASP A 1121 -7.55 -32.83 -4.33
N GLY A 1122 -7.41 -34.04 -3.79
CA GLY A 1122 -6.94 -34.23 -2.42
C GLY A 1122 -5.53 -33.65 -2.17
N PRO A 1123 -4.55 -33.87 -3.07
CA PRO A 1123 -3.25 -33.22 -3.02
C PRO A 1123 -3.31 -31.69 -2.96
N SER A 1124 -4.08 -31.01 -3.81
CA SER A 1124 -4.12 -29.54 -3.85
C SER A 1124 -4.73 -28.94 -2.58
N LEU A 1125 -5.75 -29.59 -2.02
CA LEU A 1125 -6.33 -29.23 -0.72
C LEU A 1125 -5.36 -29.47 0.44
N ALA A 1126 -4.62 -30.59 0.43
CA ALA A 1126 -3.56 -30.85 1.41
C ALA A 1126 -2.45 -29.78 1.32
N ASP A 1127 -2.02 -29.43 0.10
CA ASP A 1127 -0.98 -28.42 -0.14
C ASP A 1127 -1.41 -27.03 0.33
N ALA A 1128 -2.68 -26.66 0.15
CA ALA A 1128 -3.25 -25.43 0.67
C ALA A 1128 -3.25 -25.40 2.22
N LEU A 1129 -3.65 -26.50 2.87
CA LEU A 1129 -3.59 -26.65 4.33
C LEU A 1129 -2.15 -26.63 4.87
N LEU A 1130 -1.22 -27.29 4.18
CA LEU A 1130 0.20 -27.29 4.51
C LEU A 1130 0.78 -25.88 4.42
N ARG A 1131 0.44 -25.09 3.41
CA ARG A 1131 0.88 -23.68 3.31
C ARG A 1131 0.38 -22.82 4.47
N LEU A 1132 -0.83 -23.04 4.99
CA LEU A 1132 -1.28 -22.36 6.21
C LEU A 1132 -0.55 -22.83 7.48
N THR A 1133 -0.10 -24.10 7.48
CA THR A 1133 0.62 -24.76 8.60
C THR A 1133 2.11 -24.40 8.65
N GLU A 1134 2.78 -24.34 7.49
CA GLU A 1134 4.20 -24.02 7.34
C GLU A 1134 4.49 -22.50 7.43
N TYR A 1135 3.55 -21.66 7.00
CA TYR A 1135 3.71 -20.19 6.97
C TYR A 1135 2.69 -19.44 7.87
N PRO A 1136 2.50 -19.81 9.15
CA PRO A 1136 1.43 -19.27 9.99
C PRO A 1136 1.58 -17.76 10.24
N ASP A 1137 2.81 -17.24 10.22
CA ASP A 1137 3.10 -15.80 10.26
C ASP A 1137 2.55 -15.02 9.05
N ALA A 1138 2.72 -15.58 7.85
CA ALA A 1138 2.24 -14.97 6.61
C ALA A 1138 0.71 -15.02 6.55
N ALA A 1139 0.13 -16.17 6.92
CA ALA A 1139 -1.31 -16.34 7.02
C ALA A 1139 -1.94 -15.37 8.04
N ARG A 1140 -1.39 -15.29 9.27
CA ARG A 1140 -1.86 -14.35 10.30
C ARG A 1140 -1.72 -12.88 9.87
N LYS A 1141 -0.63 -12.52 9.16
CA LYS A 1141 -0.47 -11.16 8.60
C LYS A 1141 -1.55 -10.84 7.56
N LYS A 1142 -1.82 -11.76 6.62
CA LYS A 1142 -2.87 -11.59 5.61
C LYS A 1142 -4.26 -11.48 6.24
N LEU A 1143 -4.56 -12.37 7.18
CA LEU A 1143 -5.80 -12.36 7.95
C LEU A 1143 -6.00 -11.05 8.73
N TRP A 1144 -4.94 -10.51 9.34
CA TRP A 1144 -4.99 -9.20 10.00
C TRP A 1144 -5.34 -8.05 9.03
N GLN A 1145 -4.87 -8.11 7.77
CA GLN A 1145 -5.24 -7.12 6.74
C GLN A 1145 -6.72 -7.25 6.35
N ALA A 1146 -7.23 -8.47 6.15
CA ALA A 1146 -8.64 -8.72 5.86
C ALA A 1146 -9.56 -8.27 7.01
N MET A 1147 -9.26 -8.67 8.25
CA MET A 1147 -10.03 -8.28 9.43
C MET A 1147 -9.98 -6.77 9.72
N ASN A 1148 -8.92 -6.06 9.31
CA ASN A 1148 -8.90 -4.61 9.33
C ASN A 1148 -9.78 -3.97 8.25
N SER A 1149 -10.06 -4.67 7.14
CA SER A 1149 -11.08 -4.25 6.18
C SER A 1149 -12.48 -4.44 6.76
N VAL A 1150 -12.75 -5.61 7.34
CA VAL A 1150 -14.02 -5.94 8.01
C VAL A 1150 -14.36 -4.92 9.09
N LYS A 1151 -13.44 -4.64 10.01
CA LYS A 1151 -13.65 -3.66 11.10
C LYS A 1151 -13.91 -2.23 10.62
N ARG A 1152 -13.34 -1.82 9.47
CA ARG A 1152 -13.67 -0.51 8.87
C ARG A 1152 -15.10 -0.50 8.33
N GLN A 1153 -15.50 -1.51 7.56
CA GLN A 1153 -16.85 -1.54 7.00
C GLN A 1153 -17.92 -1.62 8.11
N GLN A 1154 -17.70 -2.45 9.14
CA GLN A 1154 -18.60 -2.57 10.30
C GLN A 1154 -18.74 -1.26 11.09
N ARG A 1155 -17.65 -0.51 11.30
CA ARG A 1155 -17.70 0.83 11.91
C ARG A 1155 -18.48 1.80 11.02
N ASP A 1156 -18.16 1.84 9.73
CA ASP A 1156 -18.72 2.80 8.77
C ASP A 1156 -20.22 2.56 8.50
N SER A 1157 -20.70 1.32 8.64
CA SER A 1157 -22.12 0.98 8.60
C SER A 1157 -22.82 1.26 9.92
N MET A 1158 -22.19 0.96 11.07
CA MET A 1158 -22.74 1.27 12.38
C MET A 1158 -22.93 2.78 12.61
N GLU A 1159 -22.06 3.63 12.05
CA GLU A 1159 -22.27 5.09 12.05
C GLU A 1159 -23.54 5.52 11.30
N ILE A 1160 -23.92 4.79 10.24
CA ILE A 1160 -25.18 5.04 9.52
C ILE A 1160 -26.38 4.59 10.37
N VAL A 1161 -26.32 3.39 10.98
CA VAL A 1161 -27.34 2.90 11.91
C VAL A 1161 -27.55 3.89 13.06
N ARG A 1162 -26.46 4.35 13.67
CA ARG A 1162 -26.41 5.36 14.72
C ARG A 1162 -27.09 6.65 14.27
N ARG A 1163 -26.64 7.22 13.15
CA ARG A 1163 -27.21 8.47 12.64
C ARG A 1163 -28.72 8.37 12.43
N THR A 1164 -29.19 7.28 11.81
CA THR A 1164 -30.63 7.05 11.57
C THR A 1164 -31.46 6.99 12.85
N VAL A 1165 -31.02 6.30 13.91
CA VAL A 1165 -31.81 6.25 15.17
C VAL A 1165 -31.80 7.58 15.92
N PHE A 1166 -30.64 8.27 15.98
CA PHE A 1166 -30.55 9.58 16.64
C PHE A 1166 -31.29 10.69 15.86
N GLU A 1167 -31.32 10.64 14.53
CA GLU A 1167 -32.17 11.51 13.70
C GLU A 1167 -33.66 11.29 14.00
N GLN A 1168 -34.09 10.05 14.22
CA GLN A 1168 -35.49 9.73 14.56
C GLN A 1168 -35.88 10.20 15.97
N VAL A 1169 -34.99 10.04 16.96
CA VAL A 1169 -35.20 10.58 18.32
C VAL A 1169 -35.41 12.10 18.28
N ARG A 1170 -34.56 12.82 17.54
CA ARG A 1170 -34.65 14.28 17.42
C ARG A 1170 -35.98 14.75 16.83
N LYS A 1171 -36.52 14.03 15.84
CA LYS A 1171 -37.85 14.30 15.26
C LYS A 1171 -39.01 14.11 16.25
N LYS A 1172 -38.80 13.43 17.38
CA LYS A 1172 -39.79 13.23 18.46
C LYS A 1172 -39.62 14.21 19.63
N SER A 1173 -38.59 15.04 19.66
CA SER A 1173 -38.45 16.10 20.66
C SER A 1173 -39.47 17.22 20.38
N PRO A 1174 -40.33 17.60 21.33
CA PRO A 1174 -41.48 18.48 21.06
C PRO A 1174 -41.08 19.96 21.01
N GLN A 1175 -40.51 20.41 19.88
CA GLN A 1175 -40.15 21.82 19.69
C GLN A 1175 -40.33 22.37 18.25
N ASN A 1176 -40.97 21.61 17.35
CA ASN A 1176 -41.42 22.11 16.05
C ASN A 1176 -42.94 22.37 16.06
N LEU A 1177 -43.34 23.46 16.71
CA LEU A 1177 -44.59 24.16 16.42
C LEU A 1177 -44.22 25.51 15.80
N GLU A 1178 -44.74 25.78 14.60
CA GLU A 1178 -44.49 27.03 13.89
C GLU A 1178 -45.30 28.20 14.49
N PRO A 1179 -44.72 29.40 14.60
CA PRO A 1179 -45.48 30.63 14.71
C PRO A 1179 -45.78 31.21 13.31
N LEU A 1180 -46.92 30.81 12.74
CA LEU A 1180 -47.67 31.41 11.61
C LEU A 1180 -46.88 31.99 10.42
#